data_AF-A0A1Y2LSM6-F1
#
_entry.id   AF-A0A1Y2LSM6-F1
#
_cell.length_a   1.000
_cell.length_b   1.000
_cell.length_c   1.000
_cell.angle_alpha   90.00
_cell.angle_beta   90.00
_cell.angle_gamma   90.00
#
_symmetry.space_group_name_H-M   'P 1'
#
loop_
_entity.id
_entity.type
_entity.pdbx_description
1 polymer ?
#
loop_
_entity_poly.entity_id
_entity_poly.type
_entity_poly.pdbx_seq_one_letter_code
_entity_poly.pdbx_strand_id
1 'polypeptide(L)'
;MERGVSPPTRSVEQLRHVALNFPIIDNHAHNLILPAHSDTIPFETITSDAQGRALRDTFKSLAHLRAARQLRELYQLDDDSNWTDILEQREEWLRSDPELFTQRCFEGVTALLIDDGLAEAGKVHPYDWHDRYTAAPCKRIVRIETVAERLMEAIVKDASEEDLGKTHFYTKTWTTFMDDFEGKIQEAIDDPEVVGFKSVVCYRTGLDVEEDYERAAKAVGHPFERYVKSCVRKRSFRIERKALNDYLVLRTLEILSDELTRSDDFSKPLQLHTGLGDNDIDLSLANPAFLQPLIENYPNVPFVLLHSAYPYTREAGYLATVYKHVYLDVGEVFPMVSRDGQRAILRQALELVPGSKLLYSSDGHWFPETFWLANKQFREVWLELLIEYVEKADLTGNQAIGMTKDIMFNNSNTLYKLRYEAAFNEAPKQLTFNTKNAESHIQSPSRSPPIPIPMPHSPRQNTEPHSDTHISAGQRSVSPYNVYPFPPPGRVSQLYDVARFDDFVQQNPSVKFVYIQWLDYMATTRVRILPIKEFTRIIYKGQRIGIAQGNTGTLQNDTLTPVVNTKGQIFVEPDLRSLRRAHDKDPLKAATVMSYWRSEDGRPLPSCPRNNLEMLITDLQYKHNTTLQVGFEIEVTFLSHDKPLNPFSSQHSQQTHEAVTNIHAWSTLTPTQWLQTPMLAEIATSLSDMGIDLQQFHAESGPGQYEFVLPPAPPLLAIDTLIQTRQVIAQIAALHGLRATLHPKPFGEKGAGSAAHAHISLQPPTRDMDFFVGGVLRHMPALCAFTMPDADSYRRVEDNKWSGGTWVCWGTQNRECPLRRVEGGRWEIRCLDGLANMYLVMASIIAAGMLGFSSASAPSPAAGPVLDQPVAEATEHSDDGVDLEVGAGQPVRPDPEVGEYKELDLTVNPSTLDDEGRARYGITRKMPKSFDEAYTALRADGVLKEALGSEVVRDYLTMKDCEQEMLDKMAEMERREWLIERY
;
A
#
# COMPACT_ATOMS: atom_id res chain seq x y z
N MET A 1 22.79 -39.35 -10.89
CA MET A 1 21.75 -40.16 -11.58
C MET A 1 20.47 -39.37 -11.53
N GLU A 2 20.11 -38.72 -12.62
CA GLU A 2 18.81 -38.03 -12.73
C GLU A 2 17.71 -39.08 -12.92
N ARG A 3 16.59 -38.92 -12.21
CA ARG A 3 15.39 -39.74 -12.48
C ARG A 3 14.58 -39.03 -13.55
N GLY A 4 14.59 -39.57 -14.77
CA GLY A 4 13.72 -39.08 -15.84
C GLY A 4 12.25 -39.16 -15.42
N VAL A 5 11.52 -38.05 -15.54
CA VAL A 5 10.09 -37.99 -15.26
C VAL A 5 9.36 -38.80 -16.34
N SER A 6 8.57 -39.78 -15.93
CA SER A 6 7.69 -40.51 -16.85
C SER A 6 6.56 -39.59 -17.32
N PRO A 7 6.08 -39.69 -18.58
CA PRO A 7 4.96 -38.88 -19.04
C PRO A 7 3.72 -39.11 -18.17
N PRO A 8 2.90 -38.08 -17.91
CA PRO A 8 1.74 -38.19 -17.04
C PRO A 8 0.76 -39.25 -17.55
N THR A 9 0.17 -39.99 -16.62
CA THR A 9 -0.88 -40.96 -16.98
C THR A 9 -2.15 -40.22 -17.41
N ARG A 10 -2.90 -40.80 -18.35
CA ARG A 10 -4.15 -40.24 -18.88
C ARG A 10 -5.15 -39.79 -17.79
N SER A 11 -5.15 -40.48 -16.64
CA SER A 11 -5.98 -40.12 -15.48
C SER A 11 -5.56 -38.82 -14.78
N VAL A 12 -4.28 -38.44 -14.82
CA VAL A 12 -3.79 -37.15 -14.26
C VAL A 12 -4.18 -35.98 -15.16
N GLU A 13 -4.18 -36.18 -16.48
CA GLU A 13 -4.71 -35.18 -17.44
C GLU A 13 -6.22 -34.98 -17.24
N GLN A 14 -6.98 -36.07 -17.03
CA GLN A 14 -8.40 -36.01 -16.72
C GLN A 14 -8.67 -35.35 -15.35
N LEU A 15 -7.85 -35.63 -14.33
CA LEU A 15 -7.93 -34.95 -13.02
C LEU A 15 -7.71 -33.43 -13.16
N ARG A 16 -6.71 -33.01 -13.94
CA ARG A 16 -6.45 -31.59 -14.24
C ARG A 16 -7.61 -30.93 -14.97
N HIS A 17 -8.23 -31.62 -15.95
CA HIS A 17 -9.42 -31.13 -16.65
C HIS A 17 -10.61 -30.94 -15.69
N VAL A 18 -10.88 -31.93 -14.83
CA VAL A 18 -11.97 -31.87 -13.84
C VAL A 18 -11.71 -30.77 -12.79
N ALA A 19 -10.57 -30.77 -12.10
CA ALA A 19 -10.31 -29.82 -11.02
C ALA A 19 -10.36 -28.35 -11.47
N LEU A 20 -9.90 -28.04 -12.68
CA LEU A 20 -9.90 -26.67 -13.19
C LEU A 20 -11.24 -26.22 -13.78
N ASN A 21 -12.11 -27.13 -14.24
CA ASN A 21 -13.29 -26.77 -15.05
C ASN A 21 -14.63 -27.36 -14.56
N PHE A 22 -14.65 -28.23 -13.54
CA PHE A 22 -15.89 -28.81 -13.04
C PHE A 22 -16.74 -27.76 -12.30
N PRO A 23 -18.07 -27.70 -12.51
CA PRO A 23 -18.93 -26.73 -11.84
C PRO A 23 -18.84 -26.83 -10.31
N ILE A 24 -18.87 -25.69 -9.63
CA ILE A 24 -18.74 -25.61 -8.16
C ILE A 24 -20.00 -25.04 -7.53
N ILE A 25 -20.43 -25.55 -6.38
CA ILE A 25 -21.50 -24.99 -5.54
C ILE A 25 -20.81 -24.40 -4.31
N ASP A 26 -20.97 -23.10 -4.12
CA ASP A 26 -20.36 -22.38 -3.00
C ASP A 26 -21.27 -22.48 -1.79
N ASN A 27 -20.91 -23.31 -0.79
CA ASN A 27 -21.83 -23.61 0.32
C ASN A 27 -21.96 -22.48 1.35
N HIS A 28 -21.10 -21.46 1.33
CA HIS A 28 -21.19 -20.34 2.25
C HIS A 28 -20.57 -19.07 1.67
N ALA A 29 -21.40 -18.04 1.49
CA ALA A 29 -20.96 -16.73 1.07
C ALA A 29 -21.89 -15.64 1.61
N HIS A 30 -21.56 -14.39 1.32
CA HIS A 30 -22.36 -13.22 1.65
C HIS A 30 -22.63 -12.36 0.43
N ASN A 31 -23.58 -11.45 0.56
CA ASN A 31 -24.03 -10.58 -0.53
C ASN A 31 -22.94 -9.60 -0.98
N LEU A 32 -22.93 -9.27 -2.28
CA LEU A 32 -22.16 -8.12 -2.77
C LEU A 32 -22.70 -6.80 -2.21
N ILE A 33 -21.79 -5.87 -1.93
CA ILE A 33 -22.12 -4.53 -1.45
C ILE A 33 -22.74 -3.71 -2.58
N LEU A 34 -23.72 -2.86 -2.27
CA LEU A 34 -24.26 -1.94 -3.27
C LEU A 34 -23.18 -0.92 -3.67
N PRO A 35 -23.10 -0.48 -4.94
CA PRO A 35 -22.18 0.57 -5.37
C PRO A 35 -22.30 1.91 -4.64
N ALA A 36 -23.42 2.16 -3.94
CA ALA A 36 -23.58 3.34 -3.08
C ALA A 36 -22.85 3.23 -1.72
N HIS A 37 -22.25 2.08 -1.42
CA HIS A 37 -21.63 1.77 -0.13
C HIS A 37 -20.26 1.08 -0.26
N SER A 38 -19.74 0.84 -1.48
CA SER A 38 -18.43 0.20 -1.73
C SER A 38 -17.31 0.79 -0.89
N ASP A 39 -17.27 2.12 -0.82
CA ASP A 39 -16.17 2.91 -0.27
C ASP A 39 -16.18 2.89 1.28
N THR A 40 -17.18 2.24 1.89
CA THR A 40 -17.25 2.01 3.34
C THR A 40 -16.42 0.81 3.80
N ILE A 41 -15.98 -0.04 2.86
CA ILE A 41 -15.13 -1.22 3.10
C ILE A 41 -13.83 -1.06 2.30
N PRO A 42 -12.63 -1.11 2.93
CA PRO A 42 -11.37 -1.10 2.18
C PRO A 42 -11.22 -2.33 1.30
N PHE A 43 -10.76 -2.19 0.06
CA PHE A 43 -10.63 -3.33 -0.86
C PHE A 43 -9.59 -4.37 -0.41
N GLU A 44 -8.67 -3.99 0.47
CA GLU A 44 -7.68 -4.87 1.07
C GLU A 44 -8.29 -6.04 1.88
N THR A 45 -9.54 -5.89 2.37
CA THR A 45 -10.18 -6.91 3.22
C THR A 45 -10.43 -8.22 2.50
N ILE A 46 -10.41 -8.25 1.15
CA ILE A 46 -10.51 -9.48 0.34
C ILE A 46 -9.43 -10.54 0.66
N THR A 47 -8.43 -10.19 1.47
CA THR A 47 -7.26 -11.01 1.85
C THR A 47 -6.88 -10.90 3.34
N SER A 48 -7.68 -10.17 4.15
CA SER A 48 -7.40 -9.99 5.58
C SER A 48 -8.60 -9.37 6.30
N ASP A 49 -9.16 -10.08 7.27
CA ASP A 49 -10.21 -9.57 8.16
C ASP A 49 -9.74 -8.44 9.09
N ALA A 50 -8.43 -8.35 9.33
CA ALA A 50 -7.84 -7.42 10.29
C ALA A 50 -8.16 -5.95 9.98
N GLN A 51 -8.77 -5.23 10.93
CA GLN A 51 -9.21 -3.85 10.74
C GLN A 51 -8.16 -2.75 11.01
N GLY A 52 -8.47 -1.53 10.57
CA GLY A 52 -7.85 -0.28 11.02
C GLY A 52 -6.35 -0.17 10.72
N ARG A 53 -5.51 -0.12 11.77
CA ARG A 53 -4.05 -0.07 11.58
C ARG A 53 -3.46 -1.42 11.19
N ALA A 54 -4.05 -2.54 11.62
CA ALA A 54 -3.52 -3.88 11.32
C ALA A 54 -3.68 -4.24 9.84
N LEU A 55 -4.76 -3.77 9.19
CA LEU A 55 -4.97 -3.93 7.74
C LEU A 55 -3.77 -3.44 6.91
N ARG A 56 -3.05 -2.41 7.38
CA ARG A 56 -1.89 -1.83 6.67
C ARG A 56 -0.70 -2.78 6.56
N ASP A 57 -0.65 -3.84 7.34
CA ASP A 57 0.37 -4.88 7.23
C ASP A 57 -0.07 -6.04 6.31
N THR A 58 -1.33 -6.10 5.85
CA THR A 58 -1.79 -7.15 4.91
C THR A 58 -0.98 -7.15 3.61
N PHE A 59 -0.58 -5.97 3.13
CA PHE A 59 0.28 -5.79 1.95
C PHE A 59 1.60 -6.57 1.99
N LYS A 60 2.05 -6.98 3.18
CA LYS A 60 3.28 -7.77 3.41
C LYS A 60 3.00 -9.26 3.60
N SER A 61 1.73 -9.66 3.66
CA SER A 61 1.31 -11.05 3.85
C SER A 61 1.46 -11.86 2.56
N LEU A 62 1.82 -13.15 2.70
CA LEU A 62 1.89 -14.07 1.56
C LEU A 62 0.52 -14.35 0.92
N ALA A 63 -0.57 -14.14 1.67
CA ALA A 63 -1.95 -14.20 1.19
C ALA A 63 -2.21 -13.07 0.18
N HIS A 64 -2.08 -11.82 0.63
CA HIS A 64 -2.28 -10.63 -0.20
C HIS A 64 -1.32 -10.57 -1.39
N LEU A 65 -0.02 -10.86 -1.19
CA LEU A 65 0.97 -10.85 -2.29
C LEU A 65 0.65 -11.88 -3.39
N ARG A 66 0.10 -13.06 -3.03
CA ARG A 66 -0.40 -14.03 -4.02
C ARG A 66 -1.66 -13.52 -4.70
N ALA A 67 -2.60 -12.96 -3.95
CA ALA A 67 -3.85 -12.45 -4.48
C ALA A 67 -3.62 -11.29 -5.45
N ALA A 68 -2.79 -10.30 -5.11
CA ALA A 68 -2.40 -9.21 -6.00
C ALA A 68 -1.82 -9.72 -7.34
N ARG A 69 -0.90 -10.70 -7.29
CA ARG A 69 -0.37 -11.36 -8.50
C ARG A 69 -1.48 -11.99 -9.35
N GLN A 70 -2.46 -12.63 -8.71
CA GLN A 70 -3.58 -13.26 -9.42
C GLN A 70 -4.61 -12.25 -9.92
N LEU A 71 -4.83 -11.12 -9.24
CA LEU A 71 -5.72 -10.05 -9.70
C LEU A 71 -5.22 -9.43 -11.00
N ARG A 72 -3.91 -9.37 -11.24
CA ARG A 72 -3.36 -9.03 -12.58
C ARG A 72 -3.89 -9.95 -13.67
N GLU A 73 -3.95 -11.27 -13.41
CA GLU A 73 -4.52 -12.26 -14.34
C GLU A 73 -6.03 -12.02 -14.60
N LEU A 74 -6.80 -11.64 -13.57
CA LEU A 74 -8.21 -11.28 -13.70
C LEU A 74 -8.39 -10.01 -14.55
N TYR A 75 -7.65 -8.96 -14.20
CA TYR A 75 -7.76 -7.62 -14.78
C TYR A 75 -7.09 -7.47 -16.15
N GLN A 76 -6.23 -8.42 -16.55
CA GLN A 76 -5.38 -8.39 -17.75
C GLN A 76 -4.30 -7.30 -17.70
N LEU A 77 -3.65 -7.19 -16.54
CA LEU A 77 -2.48 -6.32 -16.29
C LEU A 77 -1.16 -7.08 -16.51
N ASP A 78 -0.08 -6.33 -16.75
CA ASP A 78 1.28 -6.87 -16.86
C ASP A 78 1.82 -7.37 -15.51
N ASP A 79 2.76 -8.33 -15.55
CA ASP A 79 3.27 -9.04 -14.35
C ASP A 79 4.02 -8.12 -13.35
N ASP A 80 4.43 -6.93 -13.76
CA ASP A 80 5.10 -5.92 -12.92
C ASP A 80 4.15 -4.86 -12.34
N SER A 81 2.87 -4.83 -12.76
CA SER A 81 1.88 -3.85 -12.30
C SER A 81 1.68 -3.88 -10.78
N ASN A 82 1.68 -2.71 -10.13
CA ASN A 82 1.62 -2.55 -8.67
C ASN A 82 0.16 -2.56 -8.14
N TRP A 83 -0.04 -2.43 -6.83
CA TRP A 83 -1.39 -2.44 -6.23
C TRP A 83 -2.27 -1.28 -6.70
N THR A 84 -1.69 -0.11 -6.97
CA THR A 84 -2.41 1.05 -7.52
C THR A 84 -2.97 0.73 -8.90
N ASP A 85 -2.17 0.12 -9.78
CA ASP A 85 -2.58 -0.28 -11.12
C ASP A 85 -3.74 -1.31 -11.07
N ILE A 86 -3.70 -2.21 -10.07
CA ILE A 86 -4.78 -3.18 -9.77
C ILE A 86 -6.06 -2.47 -9.34
N LEU A 87 -5.98 -1.45 -8.48
CA LEU A 87 -7.12 -0.64 -8.06
C LEU A 87 -7.70 0.22 -9.21
N GLU A 88 -6.85 0.89 -9.98
CA GLU A 88 -7.27 1.72 -11.12
C GLU A 88 -7.94 0.89 -12.21
N GLN A 89 -7.37 -0.28 -12.54
CA GLN A 89 -7.97 -1.17 -13.54
C GLN A 89 -9.26 -1.81 -13.02
N ARG A 90 -9.38 -2.08 -11.71
CA ARG A 90 -10.64 -2.48 -11.06
C ARG A 90 -11.72 -1.42 -11.23
N GLU A 91 -11.43 -0.18 -10.87
CA GLU A 91 -12.36 0.94 -11.04
C GLU A 91 -12.81 1.07 -12.50
N GLU A 92 -11.88 0.95 -13.46
CA GLU A 92 -12.21 0.99 -14.88
C GLU A 92 -13.12 -0.19 -15.31
N TRP A 93 -12.94 -1.41 -14.77
CA TRP A 93 -13.87 -2.53 -14.99
C TRP A 93 -15.27 -2.24 -14.42
N LEU A 94 -15.35 -1.83 -13.15
CA LEU A 94 -16.61 -1.48 -12.47
C LEU A 94 -17.35 -0.31 -13.15
N ARG A 95 -16.60 0.58 -13.80
CA ARG A 95 -17.11 1.77 -14.49
C ARG A 95 -17.44 1.52 -15.97
N SER A 96 -16.87 0.48 -16.61
CA SER A 96 -17.06 0.18 -18.03
C SER A 96 -18.11 -0.89 -18.28
N ASP A 97 -18.00 -2.05 -17.63
CA ASP A 97 -18.95 -3.15 -17.70
C ASP A 97 -18.90 -3.97 -16.38
N PRO A 98 -19.51 -3.45 -15.29
CA PRO A 98 -19.52 -4.13 -13.99
C PRO A 98 -20.28 -5.46 -14.03
N GLU A 99 -21.21 -5.61 -14.97
CA GLU A 99 -22.01 -6.82 -15.19
C GLU A 99 -21.12 -7.93 -15.77
N LEU A 100 -20.41 -7.67 -16.86
CA LEU A 100 -19.45 -8.61 -17.44
C LEU A 100 -18.28 -8.91 -16.48
N PHE A 101 -17.81 -7.90 -15.74
CA PHE A 101 -16.77 -8.10 -14.72
C PHE A 101 -17.25 -9.07 -13.62
N THR A 102 -18.42 -8.81 -13.04
CA THR A 102 -19.03 -9.68 -12.02
C THR A 102 -19.26 -11.09 -12.58
N GLN A 103 -19.74 -11.21 -13.83
CA GLN A 103 -19.91 -12.49 -14.51
C GLN A 103 -18.60 -13.29 -14.64
N ARG A 104 -17.46 -12.64 -14.91
CA ARG A 104 -16.14 -13.30 -14.96
C ARG A 104 -15.68 -13.77 -13.58
N CYS A 105 -16.01 -13.04 -12.52
CA CYS A 105 -15.67 -13.45 -11.15
C CYS A 105 -16.41 -14.71 -10.71
N PHE A 106 -17.67 -14.90 -11.15
CA PHE A 106 -18.48 -16.09 -10.90
C PHE A 106 -18.31 -17.21 -11.94
N GLU A 107 -17.31 -17.15 -12.83
CA GLU A 107 -17.13 -18.17 -13.87
C GLU A 107 -16.93 -19.59 -13.27
N GLY A 108 -17.76 -20.54 -13.71
CA GLY A 108 -17.79 -21.91 -13.21
C GLY A 108 -18.57 -22.12 -11.90
N VAL A 109 -19.15 -21.06 -11.30
CA VAL A 109 -20.03 -21.15 -10.12
C VAL A 109 -21.45 -21.54 -10.54
N THR A 110 -21.95 -22.61 -9.94
CA THR A 110 -23.28 -23.16 -10.18
C THR A 110 -24.34 -22.38 -9.43
N ALA A 111 -24.11 -22.12 -8.15
CA ALA A 111 -24.98 -21.39 -7.24
C ALA A 111 -24.18 -20.99 -5.98
N LEU A 112 -24.67 -19.97 -5.28
CA LEU A 112 -24.19 -19.53 -3.96
C LEU A 112 -25.24 -19.89 -2.90
N LEU A 113 -24.81 -20.33 -1.71
CA LEU A 113 -25.67 -20.39 -0.53
C LEU A 113 -25.28 -19.22 0.39
N ILE A 114 -26.12 -18.18 0.38
CA ILE A 114 -25.80 -16.83 0.88
C ILE A 114 -26.40 -16.63 2.27
N ASP A 115 -25.55 -16.31 3.25
CA ASP A 115 -25.97 -15.76 4.53
C ASP A 115 -26.26 -14.25 4.37
N ASP A 116 -27.56 -13.93 4.31
CA ASP A 116 -28.12 -12.58 4.14
C ASP A 116 -28.19 -11.75 5.44
N GLY A 117 -27.55 -12.24 6.51
CA GLY A 117 -27.52 -11.65 7.83
C GLY A 117 -26.24 -10.89 8.19
N LEU A 118 -25.19 -10.90 7.35
CA LEU A 118 -23.93 -10.19 7.64
C LEU A 118 -24.08 -8.66 7.65
N ALA A 119 -24.99 -8.10 6.84
CA ALA A 119 -25.14 -6.67 6.65
C ALA A 119 -26.52 -6.12 7.03
N GLU A 120 -26.61 -4.79 7.16
CA GLU A 120 -27.88 -4.08 7.22
C GLU A 120 -28.60 -4.14 5.86
N ALA A 121 -29.93 -4.31 5.91
CA ALA A 121 -30.76 -4.30 4.70
C ALA A 121 -30.64 -2.94 4.00
N GLY A 122 -30.33 -2.95 2.70
CA GLY A 122 -30.07 -1.73 1.93
C GLY A 122 -28.61 -1.27 1.88
N LYS A 123 -27.65 -1.99 2.50
CA LYS A 123 -26.21 -1.83 2.21
C LYS A 123 -25.70 -2.81 1.14
N VAL A 124 -26.38 -3.95 0.96
CA VAL A 124 -26.01 -5.04 0.04
C VAL A 124 -27.13 -5.34 -0.97
N HIS A 125 -26.77 -6.01 -2.06
CA HIS A 125 -27.72 -6.66 -2.97
C HIS A 125 -28.48 -7.79 -2.24
N PRO A 126 -29.76 -8.08 -2.56
CA PRO A 126 -30.45 -9.26 -2.01
C PRO A 126 -29.84 -10.55 -2.59
N TYR A 127 -30.13 -11.71 -1.98
CA TYR A 127 -29.48 -12.98 -2.34
C TYR A 127 -29.78 -13.40 -3.79
N ASP A 128 -31.04 -13.27 -4.21
CA ASP A 128 -31.59 -13.61 -5.54
C ASP A 128 -31.03 -12.74 -6.68
N TRP A 129 -30.44 -11.58 -6.37
CA TRP A 129 -29.75 -10.76 -7.38
C TRP A 129 -28.50 -11.46 -7.96
N HIS A 130 -27.92 -12.42 -7.25
CA HIS A 130 -26.71 -13.14 -7.67
C HIS A 130 -26.99 -14.22 -8.74
N ASP A 131 -28.25 -14.68 -8.87
CA ASP A 131 -28.75 -15.58 -9.92
C ASP A 131 -28.43 -15.12 -11.35
N ARG A 132 -28.13 -13.83 -11.51
CA ARG A 132 -27.76 -13.19 -12.77
C ARG A 132 -26.38 -13.65 -13.29
N TYR A 133 -25.56 -14.25 -12.43
CA TYR A 133 -24.19 -14.67 -12.73
C TYR A 133 -23.91 -16.16 -12.51
N THR A 134 -24.84 -16.89 -11.88
CA THR A 134 -24.72 -18.33 -11.57
C THR A 134 -25.52 -19.20 -12.56
N ALA A 135 -25.19 -20.48 -12.66
CA ALA A 135 -25.87 -21.41 -13.59
C ALA A 135 -27.24 -21.93 -13.08
N ALA A 136 -27.50 -21.80 -11.78
CA ALA A 136 -28.72 -22.17 -11.07
C ALA A 136 -29.00 -21.14 -9.95
N PRO A 137 -30.23 -21.08 -9.40
CA PRO A 137 -30.59 -20.11 -8.37
C PRO A 137 -29.71 -20.20 -7.12
N CYS A 138 -29.35 -19.04 -6.58
CA CYS A 138 -28.75 -18.93 -5.26
C CYS A 138 -29.80 -19.21 -4.19
N LYS A 139 -29.35 -19.60 -3.01
CA LYS A 139 -30.22 -19.97 -1.89
C LYS A 139 -29.79 -19.25 -0.61
N ARG A 140 -30.67 -19.20 0.37
CA ARG A 140 -30.49 -18.45 1.61
C ARG A 140 -29.99 -19.35 2.73
N ILE A 141 -29.07 -18.80 3.53
CA ILE A 141 -28.72 -19.27 4.86
C ILE A 141 -29.18 -18.21 5.86
N VAL A 142 -29.97 -18.59 6.86
CA VAL A 142 -30.51 -17.61 7.83
C VAL A 142 -29.63 -17.51 9.06
N ARG A 143 -28.97 -16.37 9.26
CA ARG A 143 -28.19 -16.06 10.47
C ARG A 143 -29.09 -15.74 11.65
N ILE A 144 -29.15 -16.64 12.64
CA ILE A 144 -30.13 -16.60 13.72
C ILE A 144 -29.95 -15.39 14.65
N GLU A 145 -28.71 -14.95 14.88
CA GLU A 145 -28.43 -13.76 15.69
C GLU A 145 -29.00 -12.52 15.00
N THR A 146 -28.86 -12.38 13.68
CA THR A 146 -29.39 -11.22 12.95
C THR A 146 -30.92 -11.21 12.90
N VAL A 147 -31.58 -12.38 12.91
CA VAL A 147 -33.04 -12.47 13.10
C VAL A 147 -33.43 -11.93 14.48
N ALA A 148 -32.79 -12.43 15.54
CA ALA A 148 -33.05 -12.00 16.91
C ALA A 148 -32.73 -10.50 17.14
N GLU A 149 -31.63 -9.99 16.60
CA GLU A 149 -31.22 -8.58 16.72
C GLU A 149 -32.25 -7.64 16.06
N ARG A 150 -32.72 -7.98 14.84
CA ARG A 150 -33.76 -7.22 14.12
C ARG A 150 -35.12 -7.30 14.82
N LEU A 151 -35.49 -8.44 15.41
CA LEU A 151 -36.72 -8.58 16.20
C LEU A 151 -36.68 -7.75 17.49
N MET A 152 -35.58 -7.79 18.24
CA MET A 152 -35.43 -6.97 19.45
C MET A 152 -35.49 -5.48 19.12
N GLU A 153 -34.85 -5.03 18.03
CA GLU A 153 -34.98 -3.65 17.57
C GLU A 153 -36.45 -3.27 17.34
N ALA A 154 -37.21 -4.08 16.58
CA ALA A 154 -38.62 -3.82 16.31
C ALA A 154 -39.47 -3.77 17.59
N ILE A 155 -39.25 -4.70 18.53
CA ILE A 155 -40.05 -4.84 19.76
C ILE A 155 -39.80 -3.69 20.76
N VAL A 156 -38.57 -3.18 20.87
CA VAL A 156 -38.23 -2.10 21.83
C VAL A 156 -37.95 -0.73 21.21
N LYS A 157 -38.22 -0.56 19.91
CA LYS A 157 -38.01 0.70 19.16
C LYS A 157 -38.56 1.93 19.89
N ASP A 158 -39.86 1.88 20.22
CA ASP A 158 -40.58 2.99 20.85
C ASP A 158 -40.56 2.92 22.40
N ALA A 159 -39.88 1.94 22.98
CA ALA A 159 -39.76 1.79 24.43
C ALA A 159 -38.80 2.85 25.04
N SER A 160 -39.13 3.29 26.25
CA SER A 160 -38.44 4.33 27.00
C SER A 160 -37.83 3.80 28.31
N GLU A 161 -37.06 4.64 29.01
CA GLU A 161 -36.55 4.27 30.34
C GLU A 161 -37.67 4.12 31.40
N GLU A 162 -38.84 4.74 31.21
CA GLU A 162 -40.00 4.52 32.08
C GLU A 162 -40.60 3.11 31.90
N ASP A 163 -40.47 2.51 30.72
CA ASP A 163 -40.94 1.14 30.45
C ASP A 163 -40.12 0.09 31.22
N LEU A 164 -38.82 0.33 31.41
CA LEU A 164 -37.93 -0.53 32.19
C LEU A 164 -38.33 -0.68 33.67
N GLY A 165 -39.21 0.19 34.18
CA GLY A 165 -39.78 0.11 35.53
C GLY A 165 -41.15 -0.58 35.62
N LYS A 166 -41.79 -0.95 34.50
CA LYS A 166 -43.15 -1.53 34.50
C LYS A 166 -43.11 -3.02 34.82
N THR A 167 -43.93 -3.45 35.79
CA THR A 167 -43.90 -4.79 36.44
C THR A 167 -43.88 -5.99 35.49
N HIS A 168 -44.47 -5.87 34.29
CA HIS A 168 -44.56 -6.95 33.30
C HIS A 168 -43.78 -6.67 32.01
N PHE A 169 -42.94 -5.63 31.97
CA PHE A 169 -42.20 -5.26 30.74
C PHE A 169 -41.30 -6.41 30.27
N TYR A 170 -40.34 -6.84 31.09
CA TYR A 170 -39.40 -7.89 30.70
C TYR A 170 -40.09 -9.23 30.36
N THR A 171 -41.12 -9.62 31.10
CA THR A 171 -41.89 -10.84 30.82
C THR A 171 -42.63 -10.74 29.49
N LYS A 172 -43.29 -9.61 29.21
CA LYS A 172 -43.97 -9.40 27.92
C LYS A 172 -42.98 -9.34 26.77
N THR A 173 -41.89 -8.59 26.93
CA THR A 173 -40.81 -8.49 25.93
C THR A 173 -40.17 -9.85 25.68
N TRP A 174 -40.00 -10.71 26.69
CA TRP A 174 -39.53 -12.09 26.52
C TRP A 174 -40.52 -12.93 25.70
N THR A 175 -41.80 -12.95 26.09
CA THR A 175 -42.83 -13.72 25.38
C THR A 175 -42.94 -13.28 23.92
N THR A 176 -43.12 -11.98 23.65
CA THR A 176 -43.18 -11.48 22.26
C THR A 176 -41.91 -11.77 21.48
N PHE A 177 -40.72 -11.59 22.09
CA PHE A 177 -39.44 -11.89 21.43
C PHE A 177 -39.28 -13.36 21.06
N MET A 178 -39.68 -14.29 21.94
CA MET A 178 -39.60 -15.72 21.66
C MET A 178 -40.70 -16.18 20.70
N ASP A 179 -41.95 -15.75 20.88
CA ASP A 179 -43.05 -16.06 19.95
C ASP A 179 -42.70 -15.60 18.52
N ASP A 180 -42.16 -14.38 18.36
CA ASP A 180 -41.72 -13.84 17.07
C ASP A 180 -40.46 -14.54 16.52
N PHE A 181 -39.49 -14.91 17.39
CA PHE A 181 -38.26 -15.59 16.97
C PHE A 181 -38.55 -17.01 16.48
N GLU A 182 -39.30 -17.79 17.26
CA GLU A 182 -39.70 -19.16 16.90
C GLU A 182 -40.54 -19.16 15.62
N GLY A 183 -41.47 -18.21 15.49
CA GLY A 183 -42.21 -17.99 14.24
C GLY A 183 -41.32 -17.69 13.04
N LYS A 184 -40.27 -16.87 13.21
CA LYS A 184 -39.32 -16.53 12.12
C LYS A 184 -38.36 -17.68 11.78
N ILE A 185 -38.03 -18.55 12.73
CA ILE A 185 -37.29 -19.79 12.44
C ILE A 185 -38.18 -20.79 11.68
N GLN A 186 -39.44 -20.98 12.07
CA GLN A 186 -40.36 -21.85 11.32
C GLN A 186 -40.66 -21.31 9.92
N GLU A 187 -40.90 -20.00 9.75
CA GLU A 187 -41.04 -19.38 8.41
C GLU A 187 -39.83 -19.67 7.51
N ALA A 188 -38.62 -19.69 8.08
CA ALA A 188 -37.39 -20.04 7.37
C ALA A 188 -37.17 -21.56 7.18
N ILE A 189 -37.86 -22.41 7.95
CA ILE A 189 -37.92 -23.87 7.70
C ILE A 189 -38.90 -24.16 6.55
N ASP A 190 -40.04 -23.47 6.51
CA ASP A 190 -41.06 -23.62 5.47
C ASP A 190 -40.63 -23.01 4.12
N ASP A 191 -39.80 -21.97 4.11
CA ASP A 191 -39.27 -21.30 2.90
C ASP A 191 -38.36 -22.24 2.07
N PRO A 192 -38.71 -22.59 0.81
CA PRO A 192 -37.90 -23.45 -0.08
C PRO A 192 -36.67 -22.74 -0.68
N GLU A 193 -36.54 -21.43 -0.50
CA GLU A 193 -35.35 -20.66 -0.86
C GLU A 193 -34.33 -20.62 0.28
N VAL A 194 -34.75 -20.85 1.53
CA VAL A 194 -33.84 -21.13 2.65
C VAL A 194 -33.43 -22.61 2.63
N VAL A 195 -32.13 -22.86 2.67
CA VAL A 195 -31.57 -24.23 2.66
C VAL A 195 -30.76 -24.56 3.90
N GLY A 196 -30.53 -23.59 4.79
CA GLY A 196 -29.78 -23.78 6.03
C GLY A 196 -29.86 -22.57 6.95
N PHE A 197 -29.26 -22.70 8.12
CA PHE A 197 -29.12 -21.65 9.13
C PHE A 197 -27.64 -21.41 9.42
N LYS A 198 -27.29 -20.22 9.91
CA LYS A 198 -25.94 -19.88 10.42
C LYS A 198 -26.07 -19.42 11.87
N SER A 199 -25.10 -19.79 12.69
CA SER A 199 -24.80 -19.09 13.93
C SER A 199 -23.39 -18.50 13.90
N VAL A 200 -23.25 -17.32 14.49
CA VAL A 200 -21.98 -16.62 14.76
C VAL A 200 -21.66 -16.59 16.26
N VAL A 201 -22.20 -17.54 17.05
CA VAL A 201 -21.96 -17.65 18.50
C VAL A 201 -20.48 -17.64 18.88
N CYS A 202 -19.61 -18.19 18.03
CA CYS A 202 -18.15 -18.13 18.13
C CYS A 202 -17.61 -16.70 18.32
N TYR A 203 -18.01 -15.76 17.46
CA TYR A 203 -17.65 -14.33 17.50
C TYR A 203 -18.22 -13.56 18.71
N ARG A 204 -19.15 -14.16 19.45
CA ARG A 204 -19.89 -13.47 20.52
C ARG A 204 -19.54 -14.00 21.90
N THR A 205 -19.54 -15.31 22.06
CA THR A 205 -19.52 -16.00 23.36
C THR A 205 -18.84 -17.37 23.34
N GLY A 206 -18.14 -17.72 22.25
CA GLY A 206 -17.42 -18.99 22.10
C GLY A 206 -18.27 -20.18 21.67
N LEU A 207 -17.61 -21.28 21.30
CA LEU A 207 -18.22 -22.53 20.85
C LEU A 207 -18.60 -23.50 22.00
N ASP A 208 -18.26 -23.14 23.24
CA ASP A 208 -18.62 -23.83 24.50
C ASP A 208 -20.11 -23.65 24.86
N VAL A 209 -21.01 -23.87 23.89
CA VAL A 209 -22.46 -23.71 24.03
C VAL A 209 -23.00 -24.74 25.02
N GLU A 210 -23.76 -24.29 26.04
CA GLU A 210 -24.48 -25.16 26.99
C GLU A 210 -25.30 -26.20 26.20
N GLU A 211 -25.15 -27.49 26.53
CA GLU A 211 -25.75 -28.56 25.73
C GLU A 211 -27.17 -28.93 26.18
N ASP A 212 -27.60 -28.45 27.35
CA ASP A 212 -28.86 -28.79 28.01
C ASP A 212 -29.87 -27.62 27.90
N TYR A 213 -30.89 -27.81 27.07
CA TYR A 213 -31.95 -26.83 26.84
C TYR A 213 -32.64 -26.37 28.14
N GLU A 214 -32.86 -27.28 29.08
CA GLU A 214 -33.49 -26.99 30.37
C GLU A 214 -32.55 -26.18 31.30
N ARG A 215 -31.23 -26.31 31.17
CA ARG A 215 -30.27 -25.42 31.86
C ARG A 215 -30.23 -24.04 31.21
N ALA A 216 -30.12 -23.95 29.88
CA ALA A 216 -30.10 -22.68 29.16
C ALA A 216 -31.38 -21.85 29.40
N ALA A 217 -32.56 -22.49 29.34
CA ALA A 217 -33.85 -21.86 29.64
C ALA A 217 -33.95 -21.29 31.08
N LYS A 218 -33.23 -21.88 32.05
CA LYS A 218 -33.14 -21.36 33.43
C LYS A 218 -32.09 -20.25 33.57
N ALA A 219 -31.03 -20.29 32.78
CA ALA A 219 -29.93 -19.32 32.82
C ALA A 219 -30.26 -17.98 32.13
N VAL A 220 -31.08 -17.99 31.07
CA VAL A 220 -31.28 -16.85 30.15
C VAL A 220 -31.96 -15.61 30.78
N GLY A 221 -32.84 -15.78 31.79
CA GLY A 221 -33.75 -14.72 32.25
C GLY A 221 -33.11 -13.39 32.66
N HIS A 222 -32.23 -13.39 33.68
CA HIS A 222 -31.55 -12.16 34.12
C HIS A 222 -30.56 -11.59 33.08
N PRO A 223 -29.77 -12.42 32.34
CA PRO A 223 -29.04 -11.98 31.16
C PRO A 223 -29.90 -11.28 30.10
N PHE A 224 -31.11 -11.80 29.81
CA PHE A 224 -32.06 -11.19 28.88
C PHE A 224 -32.57 -9.84 29.37
N GLU A 225 -32.97 -9.71 30.66
CA GLU A 225 -33.30 -8.39 31.21
C GLU A 225 -32.16 -7.37 31.01
N ARG A 226 -30.91 -7.81 31.20
CA ARG A 226 -29.71 -6.98 31.05
C ARG A 226 -29.45 -6.59 29.59
N TYR A 227 -29.78 -7.46 28.65
CA TYR A 227 -29.78 -7.21 27.21
C TYR A 227 -30.86 -6.19 26.83
N VAL A 228 -32.12 -6.40 27.21
CA VAL A 228 -33.23 -5.45 26.98
C VAL A 228 -32.94 -4.06 27.58
N LYS A 229 -32.38 -3.98 28.80
CA LYS A 229 -31.92 -2.73 29.42
C LYS A 229 -30.82 -2.04 28.60
N SER A 230 -30.01 -2.77 27.84
CA SER A 230 -29.01 -2.21 26.92
C SER A 230 -29.67 -1.71 25.63
N CYS A 231 -30.57 -2.49 25.03
CA CYS A 231 -31.29 -2.14 23.80
C CYS A 231 -32.08 -0.83 23.96
N VAL A 232 -32.83 -0.68 25.06
CA VAL A 232 -33.60 0.55 25.34
C VAL A 232 -32.69 1.76 25.62
N ARG A 233 -31.67 1.61 26.48
CA ARG A 233 -30.84 2.75 26.92
C ARG A 233 -29.76 3.17 25.92
N LYS A 234 -29.21 2.23 25.14
CA LYS A 234 -28.07 2.49 24.24
C LYS A 234 -28.43 2.43 22.75
N ARG A 235 -29.63 1.96 22.39
CA ARG A 235 -30.01 1.62 21.00
C ARG A 235 -28.97 0.72 20.32
N SER A 236 -28.46 -0.24 21.09
CA SER A 236 -27.51 -1.26 20.66
C SER A 236 -28.14 -2.62 20.86
N PHE A 237 -28.35 -3.34 19.76
CA PHE A 237 -29.10 -4.60 19.72
C PHE A 237 -28.19 -5.84 19.64
N ARG A 238 -26.87 -5.67 19.46
CA ARG A 238 -25.89 -6.76 19.33
C ARG A 238 -25.97 -7.75 20.51
N ILE A 239 -26.14 -9.05 20.22
CA ILE A 239 -26.27 -10.09 21.25
C ILE A 239 -24.88 -10.58 21.71
N GLU A 240 -24.56 -10.26 22.96
CA GLU A 240 -23.25 -10.47 23.61
C GLU A 240 -23.42 -11.09 25.01
N ARG A 241 -24.41 -11.98 25.15
CA ARG A 241 -24.79 -12.61 26.42
C ARG A 241 -24.87 -14.11 26.22
N LYS A 242 -23.94 -14.85 26.83
CA LYS A 242 -23.76 -16.29 26.63
C LYS A 242 -25.06 -17.08 26.78
N ALA A 243 -25.71 -16.98 27.93
CA ALA A 243 -27.00 -17.65 28.17
C ALA A 243 -28.16 -17.22 27.25
N LEU A 244 -28.03 -16.15 26.45
CA LEU A 244 -29.00 -15.79 25.41
C LEU A 244 -28.58 -16.33 24.03
N ASN A 245 -27.30 -16.24 23.66
CA ASN A 245 -26.80 -16.88 22.44
C ASN A 245 -26.99 -18.41 22.50
N ASP A 246 -26.55 -19.04 23.60
CA ASP A 246 -26.68 -20.48 23.81
C ASP A 246 -28.15 -20.91 23.68
N TYR A 247 -29.07 -20.16 24.31
CA TYR A 247 -30.50 -20.45 24.25
C TYR A 247 -31.11 -20.26 22.85
N LEU A 248 -30.66 -19.27 22.07
CA LEU A 248 -31.12 -19.07 20.68
C LEU A 248 -30.57 -20.15 19.74
N VAL A 249 -29.32 -20.59 19.92
CA VAL A 249 -28.73 -21.73 19.20
C VAL A 249 -29.52 -23.00 19.53
N LEU A 250 -29.69 -23.33 20.82
CA LEU A 250 -30.45 -24.51 21.26
C LEU A 250 -31.90 -24.46 20.78
N ARG A 251 -32.61 -23.32 20.90
CA ARG A 251 -34.00 -23.25 20.45
C ARG A 251 -34.13 -23.43 18.93
N THR A 252 -33.16 -22.96 18.16
CA THR A 252 -33.09 -23.26 16.71
C THR A 252 -32.91 -24.77 16.46
N LEU A 253 -32.04 -25.43 17.23
CA LEU A 253 -31.78 -26.87 17.13
C LEU A 253 -32.99 -27.74 17.55
N GLU A 254 -33.74 -27.33 18.56
CA GLU A 254 -35.03 -27.95 18.93
C GLU A 254 -36.02 -27.88 17.76
N ILE A 255 -36.29 -26.69 17.20
CA ILE A 255 -37.27 -26.52 16.11
C ILE A 255 -36.85 -27.29 14.86
N LEU A 256 -35.55 -27.27 14.51
CA LEU A 256 -35.00 -28.07 13.40
C LEU A 256 -35.15 -29.58 13.61
N SER A 257 -35.24 -30.04 14.87
CA SER A 257 -35.45 -31.45 15.21
C SER A 257 -36.94 -31.83 15.24
N ASP A 258 -37.81 -30.92 15.71
CA ASP A 258 -39.27 -31.12 15.81
C ASP A 258 -39.95 -31.27 14.43
N GLU A 259 -39.45 -30.62 13.38
CA GLU A 259 -39.97 -30.72 12.00
C GLU A 259 -39.84 -32.14 11.40
N LEU A 260 -39.02 -33.02 12.00
CA LEU A 260 -38.65 -34.29 11.39
C LEU A 260 -39.74 -35.35 11.45
N THR A 261 -40.55 -35.38 10.38
CA THR A 261 -41.55 -36.45 10.09
C THR A 261 -41.00 -37.89 10.11
N ARG A 262 -39.68 -38.07 10.08
CA ARG A 262 -38.97 -39.35 10.20
C ARG A 262 -37.69 -39.20 11.02
N SER A 263 -37.47 -40.12 11.96
CA SER A 263 -36.27 -40.16 12.81
C SER A 263 -34.96 -40.54 12.09
N ASP A 264 -35.02 -40.92 10.80
CA ASP A 264 -33.86 -41.25 9.98
C ASP A 264 -33.50 -40.20 8.90
N ASP A 265 -34.29 -39.12 8.75
CA ASP A 265 -33.93 -37.98 7.88
C ASP A 265 -33.14 -36.92 8.67
N PHE A 266 -32.55 -35.98 7.93
CA PHE A 266 -31.84 -34.81 8.43
C PHE A 266 -32.63 -33.51 8.16
N SER A 267 -32.55 -32.58 9.11
CA SER A 267 -33.12 -31.23 8.98
C SER A 267 -32.39 -30.38 7.93
N LYS A 268 -32.79 -29.10 7.78
CA LYS A 268 -31.88 -28.11 7.18
C LYS A 268 -30.60 -28.00 8.05
N PRO A 269 -29.39 -27.93 7.46
CA PRO A 269 -28.13 -27.79 8.21
C PRO A 269 -28.04 -26.50 9.03
N LEU A 270 -27.30 -26.57 10.15
CA LEU A 270 -26.77 -25.41 10.87
C LEU A 270 -25.26 -25.26 10.58
N GLN A 271 -24.90 -24.17 9.92
CA GLN A 271 -23.53 -23.70 9.78
C GLN A 271 -23.07 -22.99 11.06
N LEU A 272 -21.89 -23.33 11.52
CA LEU A 272 -21.20 -22.66 12.62
C LEU A 272 -19.91 -22.06 12.08
N HIS A 273 -19.74 -20.74 12.27
CA HIS A 273 -18.43 -20.11 12.11
C HIS A 273 -17.47 -20.66 13.17
N THR A 274 -16.27 -21.08 12.78
CA THR A 274 -15.27 -21.67 13.69
C THR A 274 -13.85 -21.28 13.29
N GLY A 275 -12.97 -21.02 14.26
CA GLY A 275 -11.54 -20.82 14.03
C GLY A 275 -11.11 -19.41 13.63
N LEU A 276 -10.93 -19.19 12.32
CA LEU A 276 -10.36 -17.97 11.74
C LEU A 276 -11.43 -16.86 11.73
N GLY A 277 -11.02 -15.59 11.76
CA GLY A 277 -11.94 -14.44 11.82
C GLY A 277 -11.31 -13.14 12.33
N ASP A 278 -12.12 -12.09 12.39
CA ASP A 278 -11.74 -10.74 12.85
C ASP A 278 -11.59 -10.63 14.40
N ASN A 279 -11.03 -9.51 14.84
CA ASN A 279 -10.59 -9.19 16.20
C ASN A 279 -11.66 -9.19 17.32
N ASP A 280 -12.95 -9.39 17.02
CA ASP A 280 -13.98 -9.63 18.04
C ASP A 280 -14.12 -11.11 18.45
N ILE A 281 -13.39 -12.03 17.81
CA ILE A 281 -13.29 -13.44 18.22
C ILE A 281 -12.35 -13.64 19.42
N ASP A 282 -12.77 -14.43 20.41
CA ASP A 282 -11.83 -15.05 21.35
C ASP A 282 -11.39 -16.39 20.76
N LEU A 283 -10.21 -16.39 20.12
CA LEU A 283 -9.64 -17.58 19.48
C LEU A 283 -9.54 -18.78 20.43
N SER A 284 -9.36 -18.56 21.74
CA SER A 284 -9.27 -19.66 22.71
C SER A 284 -10.61 -20.39 22.93
N LEU A 285 -11.72 -19.71 22.64
CA LEU A 285 -13.09 -20.23 22.69
C LEU A 285 -13.61 -20.64 21.29
N ALA A 286 -12.80 -20.47 20.24
CA ALA A 286 -13.13 -20.79 18.85
C ALA A 286 -12.78 -22.23 18.43
N ASN A 287 -12.35 -23.09 19.37
CA ASN A 287 -12.04 -24.48 19.09
C ASN A 287 -13.33 -25.31 18.92
N PRO A 288 -13.55 -25.97 17.77
CA PRO A 288 -14.76 -26.74 17.49
C PRO A 288 -14.94 -27.96 18.40
N ALA A 289 -13.89 -28.44 19.09
CA ALA A 289 -14.01 -29.54 20.07
C ALA A 289 -15.03 -29.23 21.18
N PHE A 290 -15.24 -27.96 21.52
CA PHE A 290 -16.28 -27.54 22.47
C PHE A 290 -17.71 -27.87 22.01
N LEU A 291 -17.95 -28.02 20.70
CA LEU A 291 -19.26 -28.38 20.16
C LEU A 291 -19.61 -29.86 20.34
N GLN A 292 -18.68 -30.72 20.80
CA GLN A 292 -18.89 -32.16 20.85
C GLN A 292 -20.16 -32.59 21.63
N PRO A 293 -20.49 -32.03 22.83
CA PRO A 293 -21.71 -32.39 23.55
C PRO A 293 -22.98 -31.93 22.83
N LEU A 294 -22.96 -30.75 22.20
CA LEU A 294 -24.07 -30.23 21.40
C LEU A 294 -24.33 -31.10 20.16
N ILE A 295 -23.26 -31.51 19.49
CA ILE A 295 -23.30 -32.43 18.34
C ILE A 295 -23.88 -33.80 18.74
N GLU A 296 -23.59 -34.29 19.94
CA GLU A 296 -24.15 -35.54 20.47
C GLU A 296 -25.65 -35.43 20.78
N ASN A 297 -26.11 -34.29 21.30
CA ASN A 297 -27.52 -34.07 21.66
C ASN A 297 -28.44 -33.89 20.45
N TYR A 298 -27.95 -33.40 19.31
CA TYR A 298 -28.76 -33.16 18.09
C TYR A 298 -28.34 -34.05 16.89
N PRO A 299 -28.50 -35.39 16.97
CA PRO A 299 -28.01 -36.35 15.96
C PRO A 299 -28.75 -36.34 14.61
N ASN A 300 -29.74 -35.45 14.44
CA ASN A 300 -30.53 -35.29 13.21
C ASN A 300 -30.45 -33.88 12.61
N VAL A 301 -29.71 -32.95 13.24
CA VAL A 301 -29.36 -31.66 12.62
C VAL A 301 -27.96 -31.77 12.02
N PRO A 302 -27.76 -31.56 10.70
CA PRO A 302 -26.42 -31.53 10.15
C PRO A 302 -25.66 -30.29 10.61
N PHE A 303 -24.48 -30.48 11.20
CA PHE A 303 -23.59 -29.39 11.58
C PHE A 303 -22.51 -29.21 10.51
N VAL A 304 -22.36 -27.98 10.03
CA VAL A 304 -21.28 -27.61 9.11
C VAL A 304 -20.30 -26.72 9.85
N LEU A 305 -19.10 -27.26 10.11
CA LEU A 305 -17.99 -26.51 10.70
C LEU A 305 -17.32 -25.73 9.57
N LEU A 306 -17.42 -24.40 9.60
CA LEU A 306 -16.94 -23.54 8.53
C LEU A 306 -15.44 -23.20 8.66
N HIS A 307 -14.88 -22.71 7.56
CA HIS A 307 -13.59 -22.02 7.50
C HIS A 307 -12.37 -22.87 7.86
N SER A 308 -12.46 -24.18 7.57
CA SER A 308 -11.50 -25.20 8.02
C SER A 308 -11.28 -25.25 9.53
N ALA A 309 -12.09 -24.56 10.34
CA ALA A 309 -11.87 -24.30 11.76
C ALA A 309 -10.46 -23.79 12.13
N TYR A 310 -9.73 -23.13 11.22
CA TYR A 310 -8.30 -22.83 11.40
C TYR A 310 -8.03 -21.99 12.68
N PRO A 311 -7.07 -22.35 13.56
CA PRO A 311 -6.03 -23.38 13.41
C PRO A 311 -6.42 -24.79 13.87
N TYR A 312 -7.65 -25.00 14.34
CA TYR A 312 -8.18 -26.24 14.92
C TYR A 312 -8.73 -27.24 13.88
N THR A 313 -8.13 -27.28 12.69
CA THR A 313 -8.59 -28.09 11.55
C THR A 313 -8.58 -29.59 11.86
N ARG A 314 -7.71 -30.06 12.77
CA ARG A 314 -7.68 -31.47 13.19
C ARG A 314 -8.82 -31.83 14.13
N GLU A 315 -9.19 -30.93 15.04
CA GLU A 315 -10.32 -31.09 15.94
C GLU A 315 -11.64 -31.12 15.17
N ALA A 316 -11.84 -30.18 14.22
CA ALA A 316 -12.96 -30.25 13.29
C ALA A 316 -12.93 -31.54 12.45
N GLY A 317 -11.73 -31.94 12.00
CA GLY A 317 -11.54 -33.16 11.22
C GLY A 317 -11.93 -34.43 11.97
N TYR A 318 -11.62 -34.51 13.26
CA TYR A 318 -12.07 -35.59 14.15
C TYR A 318 -13.59 -35.62 14.26
N LEU A 319 -14.24 -34.47 14.53
CA LEU A 319 -15.70 -34.39 14.65
C LEU A 319 -16.42 -34.80 13.36
N ALA A 320 -15.98 -34.26 12.21
CA ALA A 320 -16.51 -34.62 10.90
C ALA A 320 -16.27 -36.10 10.55
N THR A 321 -15.27 -36.75 11.15
CA THR A 321 -15.02 -38.19 10.94
C THR A 321 -15.92 -39.06 11.82
N VAL A 322 -16.05 -38.72 13.10
CA VAL A 322 -16.77 -39.53 14.10
C VAL A 322 -18.29 -39.42 13.97
N TYR A 323 -18.83 -38.21 13.79
CA TYR A 323 -20.27 -37.97 13.85
C TYR A 323 -20.90 -37.97 12.45
N LYS A 324 -21.88 -38.86 12.18
CA LYS A 324 -22.51 -39.04 10.85
C LYS A 324 -22.98 -37.74 10.18
N HIS A 325 -23.36 -36.76 10.99
CA HIS A 325 -24.06 -35.52 10.65
C HIS A 325 -23.16 -34.28 10.67
N VAL A 326 -21.87 -34.42 11.02
CA VAL A 326 -20.90 -33.32 10.98
C VAL A 326 -20.13 -33.32 9.65
N TYR A 327 -20.01 -32.13 9.07
CA TYR A 327 -19.30 -31.82 7.82
C TYR A 327 -18.22 -30.75 8.10
N LEU A 328 -17.14 -30.77 7.32
CA LEU A 328 -16.10 -29.75 7.37
C LEU A 328 -16.08 -28.98 6.05
N ASP A 329 -16.32 -27.69 6.13
CA ASP A 329 -16.10 -26.76 5.02
C ASP A 329 -14.64 -26.23 5.04
N VAL A 330 -14.11 -25.94 3.85
CA VAL A 330 -12.73 -25.46 3.66
C VAL A 330 -12.62 -24.00 3.20
N GLY A 331 -13.66 -23.17 3.38
CA GLY A 331 -13.68 -21.77 2.97
C GLY A 331 -12.82 -20.82 3.81
N GLU A 332 -12.96 -19.52 3.58
CA GLU A 332 -12.26 -18.36 4.21
C GLU A 332 -10.72 -18.38 4.03
N VAL A 333 -10.05 -19.50 4.32
CA VAL A 333 -8.60 -19.68 4.14
C VAL A 333 -8.13 -19.45 2.69
N PHE A 334 -9.06 -19.49 1.73
CA PHE A 334 -8.89 -18.99 0.37
C PHE A 334 -9.61 -17.63 0.22
N PRO A 335 -8.91 -16.49 0.06
CA PRO A 335 -7.46 -16.32 -0.09
C PRO A 335 -6.73 -15.90 1.20
N MET A 336 -7.38 -15.89 2.37
CA MET A 336 -6.83 -15.29 3.61
C MET A 336 -5.52 -15.92 4.11
N VAL A 337 -5.21 -17.17 3.74
CA VAL A 337 -4.01 -17.90 4.17
C VAL A 337 -3.01 -18.07 3.02
N SER A 338 -1.71 -18.12 3.33
CA SER A 338 -0.65 -18.37 2.33
C SER A 338 -0.84 -19.72 1.61
N ARG A 339 -0.29 -19.87 0.40
CA ARG A 339 -0.39 -21.10 -0.41
C ARG A 339 0.05 -22.37 0.35
N ASP A 340 1.15 -22.29 1.11
CA ASP A 340 1.64 -23.42 1.91
C ASP A 340 0.77 -23.66 3.15
N GLY A 341 0.20 -22.61 3.74
CA GLY A 341 -0.80 -22.72 4.81
C GLY A 341 -2.08 -23.41 4.32
N GLN A 342 -2.65 -22.96 3.20
CA GLN A 342 -3.81 -23.61 2.55
C GLN A 342 -3.53 -25.09 2.25
N ARG A 343 -2.34 -25.42 1.72
CA ARG A 343 -1.92 -26.80 1.46
C ARG A 343 -1.77 -27.61 2.76
N ALA A 344 -1.31 -27.00 3.84
CA ALA A 344 -1.23 -27.65 5.15
C ALA A 344 -2.61 -27.86 5.79
N ILE A 345 -3.54 -26.91 5.62
CA ILE A 345 -4.92 -26.97 6.12
C ILE A 345 -5.72 -28.05 5.38
N LEU A 346 -5.72 -28.04 4.03
CA LEU A 346 -6.34 -29.11 3.24
C LEU A 346 -5.74 -30.48 3.54
N ARG A 347 -4.42 -30.55 3.82
CA ARG A 347 -3.79 -31.81 4.25
C ARG A 347 -4.29 -32.26 5.63
N GLN A 348 -4.42 -31.34 6.59
CA GLN A 348 -4.96 -31.65 7.93
C GLN A 348 -6.41 -32.11 7.88
N ALA A 349 -7.24 -31.49 7.04
CA ALA A 349 -8.60 -31.98 6.78
C ALA A 349 -8.58 -33.42 6.22
N LEU A 350 -7.71 -33.68 5.23
CA LEU A 350 -7.52 -35.01 4.64
C LEU A 350 -6.75 -36.02 5.52
N GLU A 351 -6.30 -35.68 6.74
CA GLU A 351 -5.76 -36.65 7.69
C GLU A 351 -6.86 -37.58 8.23
N LEU A 352 -8.12 -37.11 8.29
CA LEU A 352 -9.24 -37.85 8.88
C LEU A 352 -10.54 -37.75 8.05
N VAL A 353 -10.89 -36.57 7.52
CA VAL A 353 -12.25 -36.30 7.01
C VAL A 353 -12.57 -37.10 5.75
N PRO A 354 -13.69 -37.86 5.72
CA PRO A 354 -14.15 -38.52 4.52
C PRO A 354 -14.41 -37.52 3.37
N GLY A 355 -13.95 -37.83 2.16
CA GLY A 355 -14.16 -36.95 0.99
C GLY A 355 -15.62 -36.63 0.66
N SER A 356 -16.57 -37.44 1.13
CA SER A 356 -18.03 -37.21 1.05
C SER A 356 -18.58 -36.23 2.12
N LYS A 357 -17.71 -35.62 2.93
CA LYS A 357 -18.05 -34.69 4.02
C LYS A 357 -17.25 -33.38 3.99
N LEU A 358 -16.32 -33.26 3.04
CA LEU A 358 -15.66 -31.98 2.75
C LEU A 358 -16.56 -31.13 1.88
N LEU A 359 -16.70 -29.85 2.20
CA LEU A 359 -17.45 -28.88 1.43
C LEU A 359 -16.53 -27.74 0.99
N TYR A 360 -16.72 -27.20 -0.21
CA TYR A 360 -16.10 -25.94 -0.62
C TYR A 360 -17.03 -24.76 -0.36
N SER A 361 -16.46 -23.67 0.15
CA SER A 361 -17.02 -22.32 0.02
C SER A 361 -15.92 -21.30 -0.25
N SER A 362 -16.30 -20.10 -0.68
CA SER A 362 -15.38 -18.96 -0.74
C SER A 362 -15.36 -18.13 0.55
N ASP A 363 -16.43 -18.16 1.35
CA ASP A 363 -16.79 -17.09 2.29
C ASP A 363 -16.83 -15.69 1.65
N GLY A 364 -17.03 -15.65 0.33
CA GLY A 364 -16.94 -14.44 -0.48
C GLY A 364 -17.93 -13.38 -0.04
N HIS A 365 -17.46 -12.16 0.19
CA HIS A 365 -18.25 -11.09 0.78
C HIS A 365 -17.84 -9.71 0.24
N TRP A 366 -18.80 -8.78 0.18
CA TRP A 366 -18.71 -7.41 -0.36
C TRP A 366 -18.36 -7.29 -1.85
N PHE A 367 -17.30 -7.94 -2.30
CA PHE A 367 -16.62 -7.71 -3.57
C PHE A 367 -16.48 -9.01 -4.37
N PRO A 368 -16.87 -9.05 -5.67
CA PRO A 368 -16.90 -10.28 -6.47
C PRO A 368 -15.53 -10.95 -6.63
N GLU A 369 -14.44 -10.20 -6.47
CA GLU A 369 -13.07 -10.68 -6.52
C GLU A 369 -12.73 -11.70 -5.42
N THR A 370 -13.42 -11.66 -4.28
CA THR A 370 -13.25 -12.65 -3.19
C THR A 370 -13.55 -14.06 -3.68
N PHE A 371 -14.74 -14.25 -4.27
CA PHE A 371 -15.19 -15.49 -4.90
C PHE A 371 -14.23 -16.00 -5.96
N TRP A 372 -13.75 -15.10 -6.84
CA TRP A 372 -12.82 -15.47 -7.91
C TRP A 372 -11.47 -15.93 -7.36
N LEU A 373 -10.90 -15.17 -6.41
CA LEU A 373 -9.65 -15.52 -5.73
C LEU A 373 -9.78 -16.83 -4.97
N ALA A 374 -10.86 -17.03 -4.22
CA ALA A 374 -11.10 -18.24 -3.45
C ALA A 374 -11.19 -19.48 -4.36
N ASN A 375 -12.07 -19.43 -5.37
CA ASN A 375 -12.32 -20.49 -6.35
C ASN A 375 -11.02 -20.86 -7.11
N LYS A 376 -10.26 -19.85 -7.56
CA LYS A 376 -8.96 -20.04 -8.22
C LYS A 376 -7.91 -20.65 -7.30
N GLN A 377 -7.71 -20.09 -6.10
CA GLN A 377 -6.67 -20.56 -5.18
C GLN A 377 -6.98 -21.97 -4.65
N PHE A 378 -8.25 -22.28 -4.38
CA PHE A 378 -8.70 -23.62 -4.04
C PHE A 378 -8.39 -24.62 -5.14
N ARG A 379 -8.81 -24.35 -6.40
CA ARG A 379 -8.55 -25.26 -7.54
C ARG A 379 -7.06 -25.50 -7.78
N GLU A 380 -6.23 -24.45 -7.66
CA GLU A 380 -4.76 -24.57 -7.75
C GLU A 380 -4.21 -25.53 -6.68
N VAL A 381 -4.50 -25.31 -5.39
CA VAL A 381 -3.92 -26.09 -4.29
C VAL A 381 -4.52 -27.50 -4.19
N TRP A 382 -5.82 -27.65 -4.43
CA TRP A 382 -6.53 -28.93 -4.43
C TRP A 382 -5.99 -29.87 -5.51
N LEU A 383 -5.79 -29.37 -6.74
CA LEU A 383 -5.20 -30.14 -7.83
C LEU A 383 -3.76 -30.58 -7.50
N GLU A 384 -2.93 -29.70 -6.96
CA GLU A 384 -1.55 -30.02 -6.58
C GLU A 384 -1.50 -31.09 -5.48
N LEU A 385 -2.35 -30.98 -4.48
CA LEU A 385 -2.44 -31.94 -3.37
C LEU A 385 -2.95 -33.32 -3.84
N LEU A 386 -3.95 -33.36 -4.72
CA LEU A 386 -4.44 -34.62 -5.29
C LEU A 386 -3.45 -35.27 -6.26
N ILE A 387 -2.70 -34.50 -7.05
CA ILE A 387 -1.61 -35.04 -7.87
C ILE A 387 -0.55 -35.69 -6.97
N GLU A 388 -0.14 -35.04 -5.88
CA GLU A 388 0.82 -35.58 -4.92
C GLU A 388 0.35 -36.94 -4.33
N TYR A 389 -0.93 -37.05 -3.93
CA TYR A 389 -1.50 -38.30 -3.42
C TYR A 389 -1.62 -39.40 -4.50
N VAL A 390 -1.83 -39.03 -5.77
CA VAL A 390 -1.83 -39.99 -6.88
C VAL A 390 -0.41 -40.46 -7.24
N GLU A 391 0.59 -39.58 -7.19
CA GLU A 391 2.00 -39.92 -7.41
C GLU A 391 2.57 -40.82 -6.29
N LYS A 392 2.08 -40.65 -5.05
CA LYS A 392 2.39 -41.52 -3.91
C LYS A 392 1.64 -42.86 -3.92
N ALA A 393 0.63 -43.00 -4.79
CA ALA A 393 -0.33 -44.10 -4.83
C ALA A 393 -1.22 -44.24 -3.56
N ASP A 394 -1.37 -43.16 -2.80
CA ASP A 394 -2.37 -43.04 -1.73
C ASP A 394 -3.81 -42.95 -2.33
N LEU A 395 -3.92 -42.40 -3.55
CA LEU A 395 -5.16 -42.37 -4.35
C LEU A 395 -4.91 -42.90 -5.77
N THR A 396 -5.93 -43.50 -6.38
CA THR A 396 -5.98 -43.62 -7.86
C THR A 396 -6.52 -42.34 -8.47
N GLY A 397 -6.15 -42.04 -9.72
CA GLY A 397 -6.67 -40.86 -10.42
C GLY A 397 -8.20 -40.81 -10.54
N ASN A 398 -8.87 -41.96 -10.59
CA ASN A 398 -10.34 -42.04 -10.57
C ASN A 398 -10.93 -41.65 -9.20
N GLN A 399 -10.28 -42.01 -8.09
CA GLN A 399 -10.72 -41.58 -6.75
C GLN A 399 -10.50 -40.08 -6.56
N ALA A 400 -9.35 -39.55 -7.02
CA ALA A 400 -9.08 -38.12 -7.01
C ALA A 400 -10.11 -37.32 -7.85
N ILE A 401 -10.51 -37.83 -9.02
CA ILE A 401 -11.60 -37.27 -9.83
C ILE A 401 -12.93 -37.31 -9.08
N GLY A 402 -13.26 -38.42 -8.40
CA GLY A 402 -14.46 -38.54 -7.57
C GLY A 402 -14.49 -37.48 -6.46
N MET A 403 -13.49 -37.50 -5.58
CA MET A 403 -13.34 -36.54 -4.48
C MET A 403 -13.42 -35.08 -4.93
N THR A 404 -12.89 -34.76 -6.12
CA THR A 404 -12.98 -33.41 -6.70
C THR A 404 -14.41 -33.02 -7.05
N LYS A 405 -15.20 -33.92 -7.66
CA LYS A 405 -16.63 -33.67 -7.91
C LYS A 405 -17.45 -33.60 -6.62
N ASP A 406 -17.04 -34.38 -5.62
CA ASP A 406 -17.74 -34.47 -4.35
C ASP A 406 -17.61 -33.17 -3.55
N ILE A 407 -16.38 -32.68 -3.32
CA ILE A 407 -16.13 -31.42 -2.60
C ILE A 407 -16.65 -30.19 -3.36
N MET A 408 -16.58 -30.19 -4.69
CA MET A 408 -17.03 -29.06 -5.51
C MET A 408 -18.54 -29.01 -5.69
N PHE A 409 -19.24 -30.15 -5.71
CA PHE A 409 -20.64 -30.18 -6.14
C PHE A 409 -21.49 -31.18 -5.36
N ASN A 410 -21.14 -32.48 -5.36
CA ASN A 410 -22.10 -33.52 -4.96
C ASN A 410 -22.46 -33.45 -3.48
N ASN A 411 -21.48 -33.13 -2.61
CA ASN A 411 -21.68 -33.04 -1.17
C ASN A 411 -22.65 -31.90 -0.83
N SER A 412 -22.40 -30.69 -1.34
CA SER A 412 -23.29 -29.52 -1.17
C SER A 412 -24.68 -29.77 -1.79
N ASN A 413 -24.74 -30.32 -3.00
CA ASN A 413 -26.00 -30.63 -3.70
C ASN A 413 -26.88 -31.63 -2.92
N THR A 414 -26.26 -32.58 -2.23
CA THR A 414 -26.95 -33.59 -1.42
C THR A 414 -27.33 -33.06 -0.04
N LEU A 415 -26.39 -32.44 0.68
CA LEU A 415 -26.59 -31.93 2.05
C LEU A 415 -27.70 -30.88 2.12
N TYR A 416 -27.66 -29.89 1.22
CA TYR A 416 -28.63 -28.81 1.15
C TYR A 416 -29.86 -29.17 0.28
N LYS A 417 -29.99 -30.45 -0.10
CA LYS A 417 -31.13 -31.03 -0.85
C LYS A 417 -31.48 -30.24 -2.15
N LEU A 418 -30.48 -29.62 -2.81
CA LEU A 418 -30.63 -28.62 -3.89
C LEU A 418 -31.15 -29.17 -5.23
N ARG A 419 -30.77 -30.41 -5.57
CA ARG A 419 -31.19 -31.13 -6.81
C ARG A 419 -30.72 -30.47 -8.12
N TYR A 420 -29.56 -29.82 -8.12
CA TYR A 420 -28.95 -29.25 -9.33
C TYR A 420 -28.19 -30.32 -10.13
N GLU A 421 -28.10 -30.15 -11.45
CA GLU A 421 -27.37 -31.05 -12.36
C GLU A 421 -26.03 -30.43 -12.79
N ALA A 422 -24.93 -31.20 -12.73
CA ALA A 422 -23.61 -30.72 -13.09
C ALA A 422 -23.40 -30.72 -14.62
N ALA A 423 -23.57 -29.56 -15.26
CA ALA A 423 -23.36 -29.37 -16.69
C ALA A 423 -21.86 -29.43 -17.07
N PHE A 424 -21.31 -30.63 -17.24
CA PHE A 424 -19.88 -30.83 -17.52
C PHE A 424 -19.62 -31.87 -18.62
N ASN A 425 -18.55 -31.66 -19.40
CA ASN A 425 -18.06 -32.62 -20.40
C ASN A 425 -16.70 -33.19 -19.97
N GLU A 426 -16.67 -34.48 -19.67
CA GLU A 426 -15.46 -35.20 -19.20
C GLU A 426 -14.40 -35.43 -20.28
N ALA A 427 -14.76 -35.29 -21.55
CA ALA A 427 -13.82 -35.43 -22.66
C ALA A 427 -13.08 -34.10 -22.93
N PRO A 428 -11.76 -34.02 -22.74
CA PRO A 428 -11.01 -32.86 -23.16
C PRO A 428 -11.11 -32.71 -24.69
N LYS A 429 -11.32 -31.47 -25.17
CA LYS A 429 -11.32 -31.17 -26.62
C LYS A 429 -9.98 -31.62 -27.21
N GLN A 430 -10.01 -32.50 -28.21
CA GLN A 430 -8.79 -33.03 -28.81
C GLN A 430 -7.94 -31.91 -29.45
N LEU A 431 -6.80 -31.60 -28.82
CA LEU A 431 -5.72 -30.87 -29.47
C LEU A 431 -5.07 -31.82 -30.49
N THR A 432 -5.56 -31.77 -31.73
CA THR A 432 -5.06 -32.61 -32.83
C THR A 432 -3.67 -32.15 -33.28
N PHE A 433 -2.63 -32.63 -32.58
CA PHE A 433 -1.25 -32.50 -33.06
C PHE A 433 -1.08 -33.28 -34.35
N ASN A 434 -0.73 -32.56 -35.41
CA ASN A 434 -0.77 -33.04 -36.79
C ASN A 434 0.57 -33.67 -37.19
N THR A 435 0.76 -34.96 -36.89
CA THR A 435 1.94 -35.73 -37.30
C THR A 435 1.64 -36.59 -38.53
N LYS A 436 2.29 -36.26 -39.66
CA LYS A 436 2.20 -37.03 -40.90
C LYS A 436 3.33 -38.05 -41.03
N ASN A 437 2.98 -39.22 -41.56
CA ASN A 437 3.83 -40.31 -42.04
C ASN A 437 4.57 -41.08 -40.91
N ALA A 438 4.70 -42.41 -40.96
CA ALA A 438 4.67 -43.30 -42.12
C ALA A 438 3.90 -44.62 -41.89
N GLU A 439 3.46 -45.21 -43.02
CA GLU A 439 3.49 -46.64 -43.42
C GLU A 439 3.29 -47.77 -42.37
N SER A 440 2.50 -48.84 -42.62
CA SER A 440 1.72 -49.25 -43.82
C SER A 440 0.76 -50.44 -43.54
N HIS A 441 -0.24 -50.66 -44.43
CA HIS A 441 -1.04 -51.91 -44.61
C HIS A 441 -1.95 -52.35 -43.40
N ILE A 442 -3.09 -53.08 -43.49
CA ILE A 442 -4.01 -53.65 -44.52
C ILE A 442 -5.32 -54.07 -43.75
N GLN A 443 -6.58 -54.14 -44.25
CA GLN A 443 -7.21 -53.99 -45.58
C GLN A 443 -8.65 -53.38 -45.49
N SER A 444 -9.70 -54.01 -46.04
CA SER A 444 -11.13 -53.59 -46.15
C SER A 444 -12.02 -54.84 -46.50
N PRO A 445 -13.34 -54.84 -46.92
CA PRO A 445 -14.24 -53.77 -47.43
C PRO A 445 -15.78 -53.86 -47.07
N SER A 446 -16.63 -53.11 -47.82
CA SER A 446 -18.12 -53.21 -47.98
C SER A 446 -19.01 -52.51 -46.93
N ARG A 447 -20.07 -51.72 -47.23
CA ARG A 447 -20.84 -51.39 -48.49
C ARG A 447 -21.49 -49.96 -48.42
N SER A 448 -22.14 -49.48 -49.49
CA SER A 448 -22.78 -48.12 -49.66
C SER A 448 -23.89 -48.14 -50.76
N PRO A 449 -24.56 -47.03 -51.20
CA PRO A 449 -24.67 -45.61 -50.74
C PRO A 449 -26.15 -45.29 -50.31
N PRO A 450 -27.00 -44.29 -50.73
CA PRO A 450 -27.01 -43.23 -51.79
C PRO A 450 -27.25 -41.76 -51.27
N ILE A 451 -28.12 -40.94 -51.90
CA ILE A 451 -28.41 -39.48 -51.67
C ILE A 451 -29.90 -39.15 -52.01
N PRO A 452 -30.48 -37.96 -51.68
CA PRO A 452 -30.63 -36.86 -52.68
C PRO A 452 -30.61 -35.40 -52.14
N ILE A 453 -30.75 -34.40 -53.04
CA ILE A 453 -30.66 -32.92 -52.83
C ILE A 453 -31.83 -32.19 -53.54
N PRO A 454 -32.27 -30.98 -53.11
CA PRO A 454 -32.96 -30.01 -53.99
C PRO A 454 -32.41 -28.55 -53.96
N MET A 455 -32.75 -27.78 -55.00
CA MET A 455 -32.38 -26.38 -55.39
C MET A 455 -33.38 -25.93 -56.51
N PRO A 456 -33.41 -24.69 -57.08
CA PRO A 456 -33.00 -23.32 -56.66
C PRO A 456 -34.11 -22.24 -56.94
N HIS A 457 -33.81 -20.91 -56.93
CA HIS A 457 -34.18 -19.86 -57.95
C HIS A 457 -34.13 -18.38 -57.43
N SER A 458 -34.26 -17.38 -58.35
CA SER A 458 -34.17 -15.89 -58.16
C SER A 458 -34.85 -15.19 -59.38
N PRO A 459 -34.79 -13.85 -59.69
CA PRO A 459 -34.37 -12.60 -58.97
C PRO A 459 -35.32 -11.34 -59.20
N ARG A 460 -34.85 -10.10 -58.93
CA ARG A 460 -35.38 -8.73 -59.33
C ARG A 460 -36.52 -8.12 -58.45
N GLN A 461 -36.83 -6.80 -58.41
CA GLN A 461 -36.34 -5.56 -59.09
C GLN A 461 -36.58 -4.27 -58.23
N ASN A 462 -36.07 -3.09 -58.66
CA ASN A 462 -36.15 -1.78 -57.96
C ASN A 462 -37.51 -1.06 -58.03
N THR A 463 -37.83 -0.17 -57.06
CA THR A 463 -38.16 1.29 -57.23
C THR A 463 -38.48 2.02 -55.90
N GLU A 464 -38.04 3.27 -55.76
CA GLU A 464 -38.56 4.34 -54.86
C GLU A 464 -39.34 5.39 -55.70
N PRO A 465 -39.91 6.52 -55.18
CA PRO A 465 -40.15 6.97 -53.78
C PRO A 465 -41.63 7.40 -53.48
N HIS A 466 -41.95 7.79 -52.23
CA HIS A 466 -42.56 9.11 -51.85
C HIS A 466 -43.26 9.17 -50.46
N SER A 467 -42.91 10.21 -49.69
CA SER A 467 -43.70 11.04 -48.72
C SER A 467 -44.71 10.48 -47.69
N ASP A 468 -44.50 10.95 -46.44
CA ASP A 468 -45.48 11.49 -45.46
C ASP A 468 -46.18 10.66 -44.35
N THR A 469 -46.31 11.34 -43.20
CA THR A 469 -47.22 11.15 -42.04
C THR A 469 -47.06 9.97 -41.05
N HIS A 470 -46.32 10.26 -39.96
CA HIS A 470 -46.71 10.16 -38.53
C HIS A 470 -47.37 8.89 -37.90
N ILE A 471 -46.74 8.48 -36.77
CA ILE A 471 -47.30 7.94 -35.51
C ILE A 471 -47.45 6.40 -35.32
N SER A 472 -47.07 5.97 -34.10
CA SER A 472 -47.35 4.70 -33.40
C SER A 472 -46.44 3.48 -33.60
N ALA A 473 -45.57 3.27 -32.60
CA ALA A 473 -45.12 2.01 -31.99
C ALA A 473 -45.09 0.69 -32.81
N GLY A 474 -43.87 0.12 -32.95
CA GLY A 474 -43.64 -1.27 -33.31
C GLY A 474 -42.18 -1.69 -33.08
N GLN A 475 -41.94 -2.84 -32.44
CA GLN A 475 -40.59 -3.38 -32.24
C GLN A 475 -40.08 -4.09 -33.50
N ARG A 476 -38.83 -3.84 -33.91
CA ARG A 476 -37.75 -4.85 -33.97
C ARG A 476 -36.48 -4.39 -34.70
N SER A 477 -35.34 -4.86 -34.17
CA SER A 477 -34.15 -5.32 -34.90
C SER A 477 -33.53 -4.38 -35.96
N VAL A 478 -32.61 -3.54 -35.50
CA VAL A 478 -31.35 -3.30 -36.22
C VAL A 478 -30.23 -3.68 -35.25
N SER A 479 -29.26 -4.48 -35.70
CA SER A 479 -28.13 -4.93 -34.88
C SER A 479 -27.09 -3.82 -34.70
N PRO A 480 -26.68 -3.51 -33.45
CA PRO A 480 -25.52 -2.68 -33.16
C PRO A 480 -24.37 -3.51 -32.57
N TYR A 481 -24.13 -4.73 -33.06
CA TYR A 481 -22.88 -5.45 -32.78
C TYR A 481 -21.69 -4.76 -33.47
N ASN A 482 -21.32 -3.57 -32.97
CA ASN A 482 -19.94 -3.13 -33.03
C ASN A 482 -19.11 -4.11 -32.20
N VAL A 483 -18.43 -5.03 -32.89
CA VAL A 483 -17.36 -5.81 -32.28
C VAL A 483 -16.21 -4.84 -32.06
N TYR A 484 -16.21 -4.17 -30.91
CA TYR A 484 -15.03 -3.51 -30.39
C TYR A 484 -13.94 -4.58 -30.22
N PRO A 485 -12.67 -4.29 -30.55
CA PRO A 485 -11.58 -5.19 -30.16
C PRO A 485 -11.61 -5.34 -28.64
N PHE A 486 -11.32 -6.55 -28.16
CA PHE A 486 -11.17 -6.87 -26.75
C PHE A 486 -9.68 -7.05 -26.44
N PRO A 487 -9.13 -6.46 -25.36
CA PRO A 487 -9.79 -5.51 -24.46
C PRO A 487 -10.20 -4.21 -25.19
N PRO A 488 -11.26 -3.51 -24.72
CA PRO A 488 -11.56 -2.17 -25.23
C PRO A 488 -10.34 -1.26 -25.03
N PRO A 489 -10.16 -0.20 -25.85
CA PRO A 489 -9.15 0.80 -25.55
C PRO A 489 -9.50 1.43 -24.20
N GLY A 490 -8.73 1.09 -23.17
CA GLY A 490 -9.01 1.50 -21.80
C GLY A 490 -9.14 3.00 -21.70
N ARG A 491 -10.00 3.50 -20.80
CA ARG A 491 -9.86 4.91 -20.43
C ARG A 491 -8.45 5.14 -19.90
N VAL A 492 -7.94 6.31 -20.21
CA VAL A 492 -6.75 6.85 -19.53
C VAL A 492 -7.02 6.76 -18.03
N SER A 493 -6.08 6.13 -17.30
CA SER A 493 -6.01 6.13 -15.84
C SER A 493 -6.49 7.47 -15.27
N GLN A 494 -7.37 7.41 -14.26
CA GLN A 494 -7.85 8.63 -13.60
C GLN A 494 -6.75 9.17 -12.68
N LEU A 495 -5.79 9.84 -13.32
CA LEU A 495 -4.45 10.20 -12.85
C LEU A 495 -4.34 10.88 -11.47
N TYR A 496 -5.46 11.33 -10.93
CA TYR A 496 -5.53 12.10 -9.70
C TYR A 496 -6.63 11.56 -8.80
N ASP A 497 -6.30 11.48 -7.51
CA ASP A 497 -7.23 11.27 -6.40
C ASP A 497 -8.25 12.43 -6.32
N VAL A 498 -9.32 12.34 -7.14
CA VAL A 498 -10.35 13.38 -7.25
C VAL A 498 -11.09 13.55 -5.92
N ALA A 499 -11.31 12.48 -5.17
CA ALA A 499 -11.95 12.52 -3.86
C ALA A 499 -11.18 13.42 -2.89
N ARG A 500 -9.85 13.24 -2.76
CA ARG A 500 -8.98 14.13 -1.96
C ARG A 500 -9.02 15.58 -2.44
N PHE A 501 -9.11 15.80 -3.75
CA PHE A 501 -9.21 17.16 -4.29
C PHE A 501 -10.56 17.82 -3.94
N ASP A 502 -11.66 17.08 -4.04
CA ASP A 502 -13.00 17.58 -3.69
C ASP A 502 -13.12 17.83 -2.18
N ASP A 503 -12.63 16.91 -1.34
CA ASP A 503 -12.50 17.10 0.11
C ASP A 503 -11.71 18.38 0.44
N PHE A 504 -10.55 18.56 -0.21
CA PHE A 504 -9.74 19.76 -0.02
C PHE A 504 -10.49 21.04 -0.41
N VAL A 505 -11.20 21.04 -1.53
CA VAL A 505 -11.99 22.19 -2.01
C VAL A 505 -13.20 22.47 -1.12
N GLN A 506 -13.86 21.42 -0.61
CA GLN A 506 -14.98 21.55 0.34
C GLN A 506 -14.53 22.11 1.70
N GLN A 507 -13.35 21.70 2.18
CA GLN A 507 -12.74 22.22 3.41
C GLN A 507 -12.16 23.63 3.21
N ASN A 508 -11.68 23.97 2.01
CA ASN A 508 -11.02 25.24 1.69
C ASN A 508 -11.75 26.07 0.61
N PRO A 509 -13.07 26.38 0.78
CA PRO A 509 -13.86 27.07 -0.25
C PRO A 509 -13.42 28.53 -0.50
N SER A 510 -12.51 29.06 0.32
CA SER A 510 -11.83 30.34 0.11
C SER A 510 -10.80 30.30 -1.03
N VAL A 511 -10.24 29.13 -1.37
CA VAL A 511 -9.18 28.97 -2.39
C VAL A 511 -9.69 29.34 -3.79
N LYS A 512 -8.90 30.11 -4.53
CA LYS A 512 -9.15 30.61 -5.89
C LYS A 512 -8.01 30.32 -6.86
N PHE A 513 -6.83 29.94 -6.38
CA PHE A 513 -5.64 29.64 -7.17
C PHE A 513 -4.89 28.41 -6.62
N VAL A 514 -4.07 27.78 -7.45
CA VAL A 514 -3.17 26.68 -7.05
C VAL A 514 -1.76 26.96 -7.59
N TYR A 515 -0.78 26.93 -6.70
CA TYR A 515 0.65 26.95 -6.97
C TYR A 515 1.12 25.51 -7.21
N ILE A 516 1.46 25.21 -8.45
CA ILE A 516 1.88 23.88 -8.90
C ILE A 516 3.39 23.93 -9.05
N GLN A 517 4.08 23.25 -8.14
CA GLN A 517 5.48 23.48 -7.84
C GLN A 517 6.34 22.25 -8.09
N TRP A 518 7.60 22.47 -8.46
CA TRP A 518 8.63 21.44 -8.53
C TRP A 518 9.99 22.05 -8.28
N LEU A 519 10.93 21.23 -7.82
CA LEU A 519 12.30 21.63 -7.54
C LEU A 519 13.21 21.19 -8.70
N ASP A 520 13.98 22.10 -9.28
CA ASP A 520 15.03 21.74 -10.25
C ASP A 520 16.31 21.27 -9.56
N TYR A 521 17.29 20.80 -10.34
CA TYR A 521 18.56 20.28 -9.83
C TYR A 521 19.30 21.27 -8.92
N MET A 522 19.16 22.57 -9.18
CA MET A 522 19.85 23.66 -8.46
C MET A 522 19.00 24.19 -7.30
N ALA A 523 18.17 23.31 -6.73
CA ALA A 523 17.27 23.56 -5.60
C ALA A 523 16.28 24.73 -5.80
N THR A 524 15.98 25.10 -7.05
CA THR A 524 15.11 26.25 -7.32
C THR A 524 13.66 25.80 -7.49
N THR A 525 12.76 26.37 -6.69
CA THR A 525 11.31 26.10 -6.77
C THR A 525 10.72 26.80 -7.98
N ARG A 526 10.48 26.04 -9.05
CA ARG A 526 9.73 26.49 -10.23
C ARG A 526 8.22 26.34 -9.95
N VAL A 527 7.39 27.21 -10.54
CA VAL A 527 5.95 27.25 -10.26
C VAL A 527 5.10 27.57 -11.49
N ARG A 528 3.90 26.98 -11.57
CA ARG A 528 2.78 27.44 -12.40
C ARG A 528 1.59 27.78 -11.51
N ILE A 529 0.98 28.94 -11.74
CA ILE A 529 -0.20 29.40 -11.00
C ILE A 529 -1.43 29.19 -11.88
N LEU A 530 -2.39 28.38 -11.44
CA LEU A 530 -3.66 28.19 -12.13
C LEU A 530 -4.84 28.70 -11.29
N PRO A 531 -5.87 29.33 -11.89
CA PRO A 531 -7.16 29.52 -11.23
C PRO A 531 -7.76 28.17 -10.83
N ILE A 532 -8.40 28.09 -9.67
CA ILE A 532 -8.93 26.83 -9.12
C ILE A 532 -9.86 26.11 -10.11
N LYS A 533 -10.68 26.85 -10.87
CA LYS A 533 -11.54 26.30 -11.93
C LYS A 533 -10.77 25.56 -13.03
N GLU A 534 -9.61 26.06 -13.42
CA GLU A 534 -8.77 25.41 -14.44
C GLU A 534 -8.01 24.22 -13.86
N PHE A 535 -7.57 24.32 -12.61
CA PHE A 535 -7.00 23.19 -11.89
C PHE A 535 -8.02 22.04 -11.73
N THR A 536 -9.24 22.32 -11.25
CA THR A 536 -10.38 21.37 -11.26
C THR A 536 -10.56 20.74 -12.64
N ARG A 537 -10.58 21.55 -13.71
CA ARG A 537 -10.76 21.09 -15.10
C ARG A 537 -9.60 20.23 -15.62
N ILE A 538 -8.43 20.28 -15.00
CA ILE A 538 -7.26 19.47 -15.33
C ILE A 538 -7.30 18.16 -14.54
N ILE A 539 -7.54 18.24 -13.22
CA ILE A 539 -7.70 17.11 -12.30
C ILE A 539 -8.83 16.17 -12.78
N TYR A 540 -10.05 16.68 -12.96
CA TYR A 540 -11.22 15.94 -13.43
C TYR A 540 -11.12 15.39 -14.88
N LYS A 541 -10.04 15.71 -15.61
CA LYS A 541 -9.79 15.19 -16.97
C LYS A 541 -8.52 14.34 -17.07
N GLY A 542 -7.86 14.03 -15.95
CA GLY A 542 -6.57 13.31 -15.95
C GLY A 542 -5.47 14.01 -16.77
N GLN A 543 -5.54 15.34 -16.91
CA GLN A 543 -4.60 16.08 -17.75
C GLN A 543 -3.35 16.48 -16.97
N ARG A 544 -2.19 16.48 -17.64
CA ARG A 544 -0.94 17.02 -17.09
C ARG A 544 -0.65 18.40 -17.66
N ILE A 545 0.20 19.18 -17.00
CA ILE A 545 0.56 20.53 -17.44
C ILE A 545 1.85 20.46 -18.25
N GLY A 546 1.74 20.58 -19.56
CA GLY A 546 2.89 20.59 -20.46
C GLY A 546 3.73 21.88 -20.31
N ILE A 547 5.03 21.72 -20.12
CA ILE A 547 6.02 22.80 -20.05
C ILE A 547 7.19 22.53 -21.01
N ALA A 548 7.89 23.58 -21.44
CA ALA A 548 9.08 23.41 -22.27
C ALA A 548 10.18 22.67 -21.48
N GLN A 549 10.86 21.72 -22.12
CA GLN A 549 11.93 20.93 -21.50
C GLN A 549 13.06 21.80 -20.94
N GLY A 550 13.28 23.00 -21.51
CA GLY A 550 14.19 24.01 -20.96
C GLY A 550 14.02 24.29 -19.46
N ASN A 551 12.81 24.19 -18.91
CA ASN A 551 12.54 24.56 -17.52
C ASN A 551 12.99 23.53 -16.47
N THR A 552 13.57 22.39 -16.86
CA THR A 552 14.27 21.47 -15.94
C THR A 552 15.77 21.67 -15.90
N GLY A 553 16.34 22.50 -16.79
CA GLY A 553 17.79 22.66 -16.93
C GLY A 553 18.24 23.99 -17.53
N THR A 554 17.49 25.06 -17.31
CA THR A 554 18.07 26.41 -17.29
C THR A 554 18.60 26.72 -15.89
N LEU A 555 19.65 27.54 -15.80
CA LEU A 555 20.05 28.16 -14.53
C LEU A 555 18.97 29.13 -14.02
N GLN A 556 19.16 29.69 -12.82
CA GLN A 556 18.21 30.60 -12.17
C GLN A 556 18.00 31.91 -12.94
N ASN A 557 18.97 32.31 -13.78
CA ASN A 557 18.90 33.46 -14.68
C ASN A 557 18.43 33.09 -16.11
N ASP A 558 17.82 31.92 -16.27
CA ASP A 558 17.40 31.30 -17.53
C ASP A 558 18.50 31.05 -18.59
N THR A 559 19.78 31.02 -18.19
CA THR A 559 20.87 30.53 -19.05
C THR A 559 20.65 29.05 -19.41
N LEU A 560 20.70 28.72 -20.70
CA LEU A 560 20.58 27.36 -21.22
C LEU A 560 21.83 26.53 -20.89
N THR A 561 21.64 25.29 -20.43
CA THR A 561 22.72 24.30 -20.21
C THR A 561 22.63 23.16 -21.24
N PRO A 562 23.67 22.31 -21.39
CA PRO A 562 23.63 21.13 -22.26
C PRO A 562 22.58 20.06 -21.88
N VAL A 563 21.96 20.15 -20.69
CA VAL A 563 20.90 19.23 -20.23
C VAL A 563 19.61 19.42 -21.04
N VAL A 564 19.40 20.59 -21.66
CA VAL A 564 18.12 20.95 -22.30
C VAL A 564 18.25 21.26 -23.78
N ASN A 565 17.20 20.90 -24.51
CA ASN A 565 17.03 21.20 -25.93
C ASN A 565 16.06 22.38 -26.10
N THR A 566 16.28 23.23 -27.11
CA THR A 566 15.35 24.30 -27.51
C THR A 566 14.06 23.76 -28.15
N LYS A 567 14.00 22.45 -28.42
CA LYS A 567 12.82 21.71 -28.84
C LYS A 567 12.56 20.57 -27.84
N GLY A 568 11.35 20.52 -27.29
CA GLY A 568 10.92 19.46 -26.38
C GLY A 568 9.87 19.95 -25.39
N GLN A 569 8.94 19.07 -25.04
CA GLN A 569 7.94 19.29 -24.01
C GLN A 569 8.02 18.16 -23.00
N ILE A 570 7.99 18.51 -21.71
CA ILE A 570 7.74 17.57 -20.63
C ILE A 570 6.43 17.98 -19.94
N PHE A 571 5.95 17.14 -19.04
CA PHE A 571 4.71 17.38 -18.33
C PHE A 571 4.96 17.39 -16.82
N VAL A 572 4.38 18.38 -16.12
CA VAL A 572 4.31 18.35 -14.67
C VAL A 572 2.97 17.81 -14.21
N GLU A 573 3.04 16.90 -13.24
CA GLU A 573 1.93 16.12 -12.71
C GLU A 573 1.79 16.42 -11.21
N PRO A 574 0.76 17.18 -10.80
CA PRO A 574 0.52 17.52 -9.39
C PRO A 574 0.24 16.29 -8.53
N ASP A 575 1.04 16.10 -7.48
CA ASP A 575 0.85 15.05 -6.49
C ASP A 575 -0.07 15.55 -5.37
N LEU A 576 -1.36 15.20 -5.46
CA LEU A 576 -2.37 15.65 -4.51
C LEU A 576 -2.11 15.22 -3.05
N ARG A 577 -1.22 14.25 -2.79
CA ARG A 577 -0.79 13.91 -1.42
C ARG A 577 -0.02 15.05 -0.74
N SER A 578 0.52 15.99 -1.52
CA SER A 578 1.22 17.20 -1.07
C SER A 578 0.36 18.48 -1.07
N LEU A 579 -0.91 18.38 -1.48
CA LEU A 579 -1.83 19.52 -1.60
C LEU A 579 -2.14 20.12 -0.22
N ARG A 580 -1.71 21.36 0.01
CA ARG A 580 -2.00 22.14 1.23
C ARG A 580 -2.54 23.53 0.86
N ARG A 581 -3.27 24.16 1.78
CA ARG A 581 -3.60 25.59 1.67
C ARG A 581 -2.31 26.42 1.71
N ALA A 582 -2.28 27.57 1.05
CA ALA A 582 -1.24 28.57 1.32
C ALA A 582 -1.49 29.24 2.69
N HIS A 583 -0.46 29.95 3.19
CA HIS A 583 -0.59 30.69 4.44
C HIS A 583 -1.66 31.80 4.33
N ASP A 584 -2.27 32.18 5.46
CA ASP A 584 -3.42 33.08 5.51
C ASP A 584 -3.12 34.47 4.89
N LYS A 585 -1.87 34.93 5.03
CA LYS A 585 -1.34 36.21 4.52
C LYS A 585 -0.86 36.15 3.06
N ASP A 586 -0.94 35.01 2.38
CA ASP A 586 -0.57 34.95 0.95
C ASP A 586 -1.44 35.95 0.14
N PRO A 587 -0.83 36.74 -0.78
CA PRO A 587 -1.54 37.73 -1.58
C PRO A 587 -2.63 37.12 -2.46
N LEU A 588 -2.54 35.83 -2.80
CA LEU A 588 -3.62 35.07 -3.41
C LEU A 588 -4.23 34.13 -2.36
N LYS A 589 -5.56 33.93 -2.42
CA LYS A 589 -6.18 32.81 -1.68
C LYS A 589 -5.91 31.53 -2.44
N ALA A 590 -4.78 30.91 -2.12
CA ALA A 590 -4.16 29.85 -2.90
C ALA A 590 -4.01 28.53 -2.12
N ALA A 591 -3.63 27.50 -2.86
CA ALA A 591 -3.10 26.23 -2.37
C ALA A 591 -1.73 25.97 -3.00
N THR A 592 -0.91 25.11 -2.42
CA THR A 592 0.38 24.62 -2.93
C THR A 592 0.29 23.11 -3.16
N VAL A 593 0.90 22.63 -4.25
CA VAL A 593 1.03 21.20 -4.57
C VAL A 593 2.37 20.94 -5.28
N MET A 594 3.12 19.96 -4.80
CA MET A 594 4.38 19.50 -5.41
C MET A 594 4.08 18.56 -6.59
N SER A 595 5.00 18.47 -7.56
CA SER A 595 4.75 17.80 -8.84
C SER A 595 5.88 16.88 -9.28
N TYR A 596 5.55 15.82 -10.01
CA TYR A 596 6.50 14.99 -10.76
C TYR A 596 6.79 15.57 -12.14
N TRP A 597 7.91 15.13 -12.74
CA TRP A 597 8.16 15.30 -14.17
C TRP A 597 7.84 14.01 -14.91
N ARG A 598 7.06 14.13 -15.98
CA ARG A 598 6.54 13.05 -16.81
C ARG A 598 6.78 13.31 -18.30
N SER A 599 6.77 12.23 -19.05
CA SER A 599 6.65 12.21 -20.51
C SER A 599 5.20 12.50 -20.97
N GLU A 600 4.97 12.61 -22.29
CA GLU A 600 3.64 12.87 -22.87
C GLU A 600 2.67 11.69 -22.63
N ASP A 601 3.16 10.45 -22.74
CA ASP A 601 2.47 9.22 -22.36
C ASP A 601 2.40 9.00 -20.84
N GLY A 602 2.93 9.93 -20.05
CA GLY A 602 2.76 9.97 -18.60
C GLY A 602 3.74 9.14 -17.78
N ARG A 603 4.70 8.47 -18.41
CA ARG A 603 5.73 7.69 -17.71
C ARG A 603 6.64 8.62 -16.89
N PRO A 604 7.15 8.16 -15.72
CA PRO A 604 8.18 8.86 -14.97
C PRO A 604 9.40 9.19 -15.84
N LEU A 605 9.92 10.41 -15.71
CA LEU A 605 11.24 10.73 -16.27
C LEU A 605 12.33 10.30 -15.28
N PRO A 606 13.34 9.49 -15.68
CA PRO A 606 14.45 9.08 -14.81
C PRO A 606 15.24 10.27 -14.24
N SER A 607 15.23 11.37 -14.99
CA SER A 607 15.84 12.66 -14.65
C SER A 607 15.13 13.44 -13.54
N CYS A 608 13.94 13.01 -13.07
CA CYS A 608 13.15 13.73 -12.05
C CYS A 608 13.65 13.46 -10.61
N PRO A 609 14.17 14.46 -9.86
CA PRO A 609 14.67 14.26 -8.50
C PRO A 609 13.62 13.70 -7.53
N ARG A 610 12.38 14.22 -7.60
CA ARG A 610 11.28 13.82 -6.70
C ARG A 610 10.82 12.38 -6.95
N ASN A 611 10.80 11.93 -8.21
CA ASN A 611 10.50 10.54 -8.55
C ASN A 611 11.64 9.60 -8.20
N ASN A 612 12.89 10.03 -8.42
CA ASN A 612 14.08 9.24 -8.11
C ASN A 612 14.13 8.86 -6.62
N LEU A 613 13.86 9.83 -5.73
CA LEU A 613 13.71 9.56 -4.31
C LEU A 613 12.58 8.56 -4.01
N GLU A 614 11.39 8.72 -4.61
CA GLU A 614 10.27 7.80 -4.34
C GLU A 614 10.56 6.36 -4.79
N MET A 615 11.29 6.17 -5.89
CA MET A 615 11.78 4.84 -6.30
C MET A 615 12.76 4.25 -5.29
N LEU A 616 13.68 5.04 -4.73
CA LEU A 616 14.65 4.55 -3.74
C LEU A 616 14.01 4.26 -2.37
N ILE A 617 13.00 5.04 -1.95
CA ILE A 617 12.17 4.71 -0.77
C ILE A 617 11.42 3.39 -1.00
N THR A 618 10.83 3.24 -2.20
CA THR A 618 10.11 2.03 -2.62
C THR A 618 11.03 0.81 -2.60
N ASP A 619 12.24 0.92 -3.15
CA ASP A 619 13.23 -0.16 -3.13
C ASP A 619 13.68 -0.53 -1.70
N LEU A 620 13.98 0.46 -0.85
CA LEU A 620 14.35 0.21 0.55
C LEU A 620 13.22 -0.52 1.30
N GLN A 621 11.97 -0.12 1.07
CA GLN A 621 10.79 -0.74 1.67
C GLN A 621 10.56 -2.16 1.15
N TYR A 622 10.48 -2.38 -0.17
CA TYR A 622 10.01 -3.65 -0.73
C TYR A 622 11.13 -4.65 -1.04
N LYS A 623 12.31 -4.20 -1.49
CA LYS A 623 13.46 -5.10 -1.73
C LYS A 623 14.22 -5.43 -0.45
N HIS A 624 14.22 -4.52 0.53
CA HIS A 624 15.03 -4.64 1.73
C HIS A 624 14.25 -4.72 3.04
N ASN A 625 12.92 -4.56 3.06
CA ASN A 625 12.07 -4.60 4.26
C ASN A 625 12.52 -3.62 5.36
N THR A 626 12.89 -2.41 4.97
CA THR A 626 13.23 -1.31 5.88
C THR A 626 12.47 -0.07 5.45
N THR A 627 11.78 0.60 6.36
CA THR A 627 11.26 1.96 6.12
C THR A 627 12.07 2.97 6.91
N LEU A 628 11.93 4.26 6.57
CA LEU A 628 12.51 5.33 7.38
C LEU A 628 11.59 6.54 7.47
N GLN A 629 11.81 7.35 8.50
CA GLN A 629 11.26 8.70 8.64
C GLN A 629 12.40 9.71 8.62
N VAL A 630 12.13 10.92 8.12
CA VAL A 630 13.07 12.06 8.13
C VAL A 630 12.44 13.22 8.87
N GLY A 631 13.15 13.76 9.87
CA GLY A 631 12.92 15.08 10.44
C GLY A 631 14.01 16.05 9.97
N PHE A 632 13.70 17.35 9.96
CA PHE A 632 14.64 18.39 9.53
C PHE A 632 14.74 19.53 10.55
N GLU A 633 15.97 19.89 10.88
CA GLU A 633 16.32 21.12 11.59
C GLU A 633 16.63 22.19 10.52
N ILE A 634 15.95 23.35 10.57
CA ILE A 634 16.09 24.44 9.59
C ILE A 634 16.77 25.63 10.26
N GLU A 635 18.09 25.73 10.14
CA GLU A 635 18.80 26.94 10.55
C GLU A 635 18.66 28.02 9.46
N VAL A 636 18.10 29.18 9.82
CA VAL A 636 17.84 30.30 8.92
C VAL A 636 18.31 31.61 9.54
N THR A 637 18.93 32.48 8.74
CA THR A 637 19.37 33.81 9.18
C THR A 637 18.42 34.88 8.68
N PHE A 638 17.95 35.75 9.57
CA PHE A 638 17.13 36.92 9.22
C PHE A 638 17.99 38.19 9.16
N LEU A 639 17.85 38.91 8.05
CA LEU A 639 18.63 40.07 7.65
C LEU A 639 17.74 41.30 7.51
N SER A 640 18.26 42.49 7.83
CA SER A 640 17.59 43.75 7.45
C SER A 640 17.60 43.94 5.94
N HIS A 641 16.54 44.57 5.41
CA HIS A 641 16.46 44.93 4.00
C HIS A 641 16.00 46.40 3.88
N ASP A 642 16.89 47.29 3.45
CA ASP A 642 16.69 48.76 3.46
C ASP A 642 15.67 49.29 2.43
N LYS A 643 14.79 48.43 1.90
CA LYS A 643 13.73 48.78 0.95
C LYS A 643 12.41 48.14 1.33
N PRO A 644 11.29 48.89 1.40
CA PRO A 644 9.98 48.28 1.25
C PRO A 644 9.88 47.68 -0.16
N LEU A 645 9.29 46.48 -0.28
CA LEU A 645 9.16 45.69 -1.52
C LEU A 645 8.18 46.28 -2.56
N ASN A 646 8.18 47.60 -2.74
CA ASN A 646 7.35 48.34 -3.69
C ASN A 646 8.14 48.64 -4.98
N PRO A 647 7.80 48.02 -6.13
CA PRO A 647 8.57 48.16 -7.37
C PRO A 647 8.49 49.56 -8.03
N PHE A 648 7.72 50.50 -7.46
CA PHE A 648 7.58 51.86 -8.00
C PHE A 648 8.59 52.88 -7.44
N SER A 649 9.45 52.53 -6.48
CA SER A 649 10.47 53.45 -5.93
C SER A 649 11.84 53.30 -6.60
N SER A 650 12.13 54.19 -7.57
CA SER A 650 13.40 54.21 -8.31
C SER A 650 14.55 54.85 -7.51
N GLN A 651 15.10 54.12 -6.53
CA GLN A 651 16.37 54.48 -5.87
C GLN A 651 17.32 53.28 -5.73
N HIS A 652 18.55 53.44 -6.22
CA HIS A 652 19.66 52.53 -6.03
C HIS A 652 20.58 53.07 -4.92
N SER A 653 20.26 52.76 -3.66
CA SER A 653 21.27 52.62 -2.62
C SER A 653 22.02 51.29 -2.80
N GLN A 654 23.27 51.22 -2.33
CA GLN A 654 23.98 49.95 -2.19
C GLN A 654 23.28 49.13 -1.09
N GLN A 655 23.01 47.85 -1.36
CA GLN A 655 22.42 46.95 -0.37
C GLN A 655 23.48 46.52 0.64
N THR A 656 23.13 46.54 1.93
CA THR A 656 23.94 46.03 3.03
C THR A 656 23.10 45.08 3.87
N HIS A 657 23.22 43.78 3.60
CA HIS A 657 22.54 42.73 4.35
C HIS A 657 23.18 42.55 5.74
N GLU A 658 22.67 43.28 6.74
CA GLU A 658 23.06 43.13 8.15
C GLU A 658 22.15 42.15 8.91
N ALA A 659 22.66 41.53 9.98
CA ALA A 659 21.86 40.65 10.83
C ALA A 659 20.79 41.43 11.62
N VAL A 660 19.54 40.94 11.64
CA VAL A 660 18.45 41.58 12.41
C VAL A 660 18.74 41.65 13.93
N THR A 661 19.62 40.78 14.43
CA THR A 661 20.09 40.81 15.83
C THR A 661 21.58 40.45 15.94
N ASN A 662 22.40 41.42 16.38
CA ASN A 662 23.86 41.25 16.50
C ASN A 662 24.34 40.76 17.88
N ILE A 663 23.54 40.93 18.94
CA ILE A 663 23.77 40.27 20.24
C ILE A 663 22.88 39.03 20.26
N HIS A 664 23.48 37.89 19.91
CA HIS A 664 22.80 36.63 19.63
C HIS A 664 23.66 35.48 20.16
N ALA A 665 23.03 34.46 20.76
CA ALA A 665 23.67 33.19 21.11
C ALA A 665 22.60 32.08 21.23
N TRP A 666 23.06 30.83 21.26
CA TRP A 666 22.20 29.65 21.30
C TRP A 666 21.20 29.69 22.46
N SER A 667 19.92 29.45 22.15
CA SER A 667 18.82 29.41 23.12
C SER A 667 18.60 30.70 23.95
N THR A 668 19.09 31.88 23.51
CA THR A 668 18.84 33.15 24.23
C THR A 668 17.54 33.84 23.79
N LEU A 669 17.03 34.72 24.66
CA LEU A 669 15.97 35.68 24.36
C LEU A 669 16.36 37.07 24.90
N THR A 670 17.31 37.72 24.23
CA THR A 670 17.70 39.11 24.49
C THR A 670 16.56 40.08 24.15
N PRO A 671 16.57 41.34 24.64
CA PRO A 671 15.52 42.31 24.29
C PRO A 671 15.38 42.57 22.78
N THR A 672 16.46 42.45 22.00
CA THR A 672 16.44 42.60 20.54
C THR A 672 15.92 41.35 19.82
N GLN A 673 16.19 40.14 20.34
CA GLN A 673 15.55 38.89 19.88
C GLN A 673 14.05 38.88 20.25
N TRP A 674 13.68 39.39 21.44
CA TRP A 674 12.28 39.49 21.86
C TRP A 674 11.44 40.36 20.93
N LEU A 675 11.99 41.47 20.43
CA LEU A 675 11.32 42.30 19.43
C LEU A 675 11.05 41.59 18.09
N GLN A 676 11.74 40.47 17.78
CA GLN A 676 11.45 39.64 16.60
C GLN A 676 10.37 38.58 16.84
N THR A 677 9.95 38.36 18.09
CA THR A 677 8.95 37.33 18.43
C THR A 677 7.61 37.45 17.70
N PRO A 678 7.10 38.64 17.29
CA PRO A 678 5.91 38.72 16.46
C PRO A 678 6.07 38.03 15.10
N MET A 679 7.19 38.22 14.41
CA MET A 679 7.50 37.54 13.14
C MET A 679 7.66 36.03 13.36
N LEU A 680 8.42 35.61 14.39
CA LEU A 680 8.66 34.20 14.68
C LEU A 680 7.37 33.45 15.04
N ALA A 681 6.50 34.08 15.84
CA ALA A 681 5.18 33.55 16.16
C ALA A 681 4.26 33.52 14.93
N GLU A 682 4.34 34.52 14.05
CA GLU A 682 3.55 34.56 12.82
C GLU A 682 3.98 33.51 11.78
N ILE A 683 5.29 33.20 11.70
CA ILE A 683 5.80 32.02 10.98
C ILE A 683 5.16 30.75 11.58
N ALA A 684 5.29 30.55 12.89
CA ALA A 684 4.82 29.34 13.56
C ALA A 684 3.30 29.12 13.43
N THR A 685 2.49 30.17 13.59
CA THR A 685 1.03 30.08 13.40
C THR A 685 0.65 29.88 11.94
N SER A 686 1.28 30.59 10.99
CA SER A 686 1.05 30.39 9.54
C SER A 686 1.32 28.96 9.07
N LEU A 687 2.32 28.29 9.68
CA LEU A 687 2.65 26.89 9.41
C LEU A 687 1.62 25.92 10.00
N SER A 688 1.22 26.11 11.25
CA SER A 688 0.16 25.30 11.89
C SER A 688 -1.18 25.44 11.16
N ASP A 689 -1.52 26.64 10.69
CA ASP A 689 -2.69 26.94 9.85
C ASP A 689 -2.66 26.26 8.45
N MET A 690 -1.52 25.70 8.05
CA MET A 690 -1.32 24.87 6.86
C MET A 690 -1.21 23.36 7.16
N GLY A 691 -1.34 22.95 8.42
CA GLY A 691 -1.12 21.56 8.85
C GLY A 691 0.37 21.19 8.90
N ILE A 692 1.21 22.12 9.37
CA ILE A 692 2.65 21.94 9.60
C ILE A 692 2.99 22.41 11.02
N ASP A 693 2.81 21.54 12.01
CA ASP A 693 3.10 21.86 13.40
C ASP A 693 4.60 21.70 13.71
N LEU A 694 5.27 22.80 14.07
CA LEU A 694 6.66 22.80 14.51
C LEU A 694 6.82 22.10 15.87
N GLN A 695 7.92 21.35 16.05
CA GLN A 695 8.24 20.77 17.37
C GLN A 695 8.82 21.80 18.33
N GLN A 696 9.72 22.65 17.82
CA GLN A 696 10.31 23.79 18.53
C GLN A 696 10.86 24.82 17.53
N PHE A 697 11.14 26.02 18.02
CA PHE A 697 12.01 26.99 17.34
C PHE A 697 12.78 27.80 18.38
N HIS A 698 14.03 28.16 18.10
CA HIS A 698 14.88 28.91 19.04
C HIS A 698 15.95 29.75 18.35
N ALA A 699 16.50 30.71 19.08
CA ALA A 699 17.74 31.40 18.73
C ALA A 699 18.90 30.40 18.56
N GLU A 700 19.71 30.61 17.53
CA GLU A 700 20.90 29.80 17.27
C GLU A 700 22.20 30.56 17.59
N SER A 701 23.35 30.00 17.20
CA SER A 701 24.67 30.47 17.58
C SER A 701 25.17 31.69 16.76
N GLY A 702 24.59 31.97 15.60
CA GLY A 702 24.96 33.06 14.70
C GLY A 702 24.10 34.34 14.85
N PRO A 703 24.62 35.53 14.46
CA PRO A 703 23.84 36.76 14.40
C PRO A 703 22.60 36.61 13.53
N GLY A 704 21.41 36.96 14.06
CA GLY A 704 20.14 36.82 13.35
C GLY A 704 19.68 35.38 13.05
N GLN A 705 20.38 34.36 13.55
CA GLN A 705 20.13 32.96 13.22
C GLN A 705 19.08 32.32 14.13
N TYR A 706 18.15 31.56 13.56
CA TYR A 706 17.16 30.78 14.30
C TYR A 706 17.03 29.38 13.71
N GLU A 707 16.75 28.39 14.55
CA GLU A 707 16.37 27.05 14.11
C GLU A 707 14.85 26.88 14.18
N PHE A 708 14.27 26.23 13.18
CA PHE A 708 12.89 25.72 13.19
C PHE A 708 12.92 24.20 12.99
N VAL A 709 12.33 23.43 13.91
CA VAL A 709 12.39 21.96 13.90
C VAL A 709 11.08 21.35 13.40
N LEU A 710 11.16 20.60 12.30
CA LEU A 710 10.04 19.88 11.72
C LEU A 710 9.89 18.46 12.29
N PRO A 711 8.65 17.99 12.54
CA PRO A 711 8.39 16.64 13.02
C PRO A 711 8.77 15.59 11.96
N PRO A 712 9.22 14.39 12.37
CA PRO A 712 9.64 13.35 11.45
C PRO A 712 8.46 12.76 10.66
N ALA A 713 8.60 12.73 9.33
CA ALA A 713 7.60 12.22 8.39
C ALA A 713 8.24 11.25 7.39
N PRO A 714 7.48 10.47 6.60
CA PRO A 714 8.04 9.71 5.48
C PRO A 714 8.84 10.63 4.54
N PRO A 715 10.03 10.23 4.07
CA PRO A 715 11.04 11.11 3.45
C PRO A 715 10.52 12.06 2.36
N LEU A 716 9.65 11.57 1.45
CA LEU A 716 9.05 12.40 0.40
C LEU A 716 8.21 13.54 0.98
N LEU A 717 7.30 13.22 1.92
CA LEU A 717 6.44 14.17 2.62
C LEU A 717 7.25 15.10 3.54
N ALA A 718 8.34 14.61 4.14
CA ALA A 718 9.25 15.42 4.94
C ALA A 718 9.90 16.53 4.11
N ILE A 719 10.34 16.22 2.87
CA ILE A 719 10.95 17.19 1.96
C ILE A 719 9.90 18.14 1.35
N ASP A 720 8.74 17.63 0.94
CA ASP A 720 7.64 18.49 0.46
C ASP A 720 7.24 19.50 1.56
N THR A 721 7.15 19.03 2.81
CA THR A 721 6.90 19.89 3.99
C THR A 721 8.04 20.87 4.22
N LEU A 722 9.30 20.44 4.16
CA LEU A 722 10.47 21.31 4.28
C LEU A 722 10.46 22.45 3.25
N ILE A 723 10.13 22.17 1.98
CA ILE A 723 10.07 23.16 0.91
C ILE A 723 8.93 24.17 1.16
N GLN A 724 7.75 23.68 1.56
CA GLN A 724 6.61 24.53 1.93
C GLN A 724 6.92 25.39 3.17
N THR A 725 7.56 24.84 4.20
CA THR A 725 8.00 25.57 5.40
C THR A 725 9.00 26.65 5.07
N ARG A 726 10.00 26.33 4.25
CA ARG A 726 11.01 27.29 3.77
C ARG A 726 10.37 28.48 3.05
N GLN A 727 9.43 28.21 2.15
CA GLN A 727 8.68 29.27 1.45
C GLN A 727 7.91 30.17 2.43
N VAL A 728 7.24 29.60 3.43
CA VAL A 728 6.50 30.37 4.44
C VAL A 728 7.43 31.18 5.34
N ILE A 729 8.63 30.70 5.66
CA ILE A 729 9.65 31.47 6.40
C ILE A 729 10.12 32.69 5.59
N ALA A 730 10.32 32.53 4.28
CA ALA A 730 10.73 33.63 3.39
C ALA A 730 9.59 34.64 3.15
N GLN A 731 8.37 34.18 2.84
CA GLN A 731 7.17 35.03 2.70
C GLN A 731 6.86 35.76 4.02
N ILE A 732 6.89 35.01 5.13
CA ILE A 732 7.20 35.40 6.51
C ILE A 732 7.97 36.72 6.63
N ALA A 733 9.30 36.60 6.58
CA ALA A 733 10.25 37.71 6.73
C ALA A 733 9.99 38.87 5.76
N ALA A 734 9.64 38.58 4.51
CA ALA A 734 9.40 39.60 3.48
C ALA A 734 8.23 40.55 3.85
N LEU A 735 7.17 40.05 4.49
CA LEU A 735 6.07 40.89 4.99
C LEU A 735 6.48 41.79 6.17
N HIS A 736 7.54 41.43 6.91
CA HIS A 736 8.12 42.25 7.98
C HIS A 736 9.25 43.18 7.48
N GLY A 737 9.54 43.21 6.17
CA GLY A 737 10.62 44.01 5.59
C GLY A 737 12.02 43.42 5.85
N LEU A 738 12.11 42.11 6.09
CA LEU A 738 13.34 41.38 6.36
C LEU A 738 13.61 40.38 5.24
N ARG A 739 14.88 40.00 5.07
CA ARG A 739 15.28 38.89 4.18
C ARG A 739 15.67 37.68 5.02
N ALA A 740 14.98 36.55 4.84
CA ALA A 740 15.46 35.27 5.33
C ALA A 740 16.55 34.74 4.38
N THR A 741 17.52 33.97 4.87
CA THR A 741 18.46 33.23 4.02
C THR A 741 18.93 31.93 4.66
N LEU A 742 19.20 30.93 3.82
CA LEU A 742 19.83 29.66 4.19
C LEU A 742 21.30 29.56 3.75
N HIS A 743 21.94 30.69 3.41
CA HIS A 743 23.33 30.74 3.01
C HIS A 743 24.25 30.11 4.09
N PRO A 744 25.15 29.14 3.78
CA PRO A 744 25.82 28.32 4.81
C PRO A 744 26.76 29.08 5.75
N LYS A 745 27.36 30.20 5.32
CA LYS A 745 28.18 31.09 6.18
C LYS A 745 27.90 32.58 5.87
N PRO A 746 26.74 33.14 6.26
CA PRO A 746 26.20 34.37 5.67
C PRO A 746 27.03 35.63 5.95
N PHE A 747 27.92 35.60 6.95
CA PHE A 747 28.83 36.71 7.29
C PHE A 747 30.32 36.32 7.18
N GLY A 748 30.65 35.25 6.45
CA GLY A 748 32.02 34.71 6.38
C GLY A 748 32.50 34.21 7.75
N GLU A 749 33.73 34.54 8.14
CA GLU A 749 34.33 34.12 9.43
C GLU A 749 33.70 34.74 10.69
N LYS A 750 32.54 35.38 10.60
CA LYS A 750 31.81 35.99 11.73
C LYS A 750 30.56 35.18 12.08
N GLY A 751 30.61 34.51 13.23
CA GLY A 751 29.49 33.73 13.78
C GLY A 751 29.50 32.26 13.37
N ALA A 752 28.46 31.53 13.80
CA ALA A 752 28.20 30.18 13.29
C ALA A 752 27.67 30.24 11.84
N GLY A 753 27.82 29.13 11.12
CA GLY A 753 27.17 28.93 9.82
C GLY A 753 25.81 28.25 9.96
N SER A 754 25.01 28.28 8.89
CA SER A 754 23.66 27.69 8.83
C SER A 754 23.67 26.29 8.21
N ALA A 755 23.25 25.29 8.96
CA ALA A 755 23.07 23.91 8.52
C ALA A 755 21.60 23.59 8.17
N ALA A 756 21.34 22.35 7.74
CA ALA A 756 20.00 21.82 7.57
C ALA A 756 19.95 20.34 7.97
N HIS A 757 20.23 20.03 9.24
CA HIS A 757 20.46 18.65 9.68
C HIS A 757 19.24 17.75 9.39
N ALA A 758 19.52 16.57 8.83
CA ALA A 758 18.50 15.55 8.55
C ALA A 758 18.58 14.43 9.59
N HIS A 759 17.50 14.26 10.36
CA HIS A 759 17.32 13.15 11.31
C HIS A 759 16.65 11.97 10.60
N ILE A 760 17.39 10.91 10.35
CA ILE A 760 16.95 9.69 9.66
C ILE A 760 16.70 8.60 10.71
N SER A 761 15.44 8.20 10.88
CA SER A 761 15.02 7.11 11.78
C SER A 761 14.63 5.87 10.97
N LEU A 762 15.39 4.79 11.07
CA LEU A 762 15.15 3.52 10.39
C LEU A 762 14.20 2.62 11.19
N GLN A 763 13.34 1.88 10.48
CA GLN A 763 12.42 0.89 11.05
C GLN A 763 12.54 -0.45 10.29
N PRO A 764 12.88 -1.57 10.95
CA PRO A 764 13.22 -1.68 12.37
C PRO A 764 14.58 -1.03 12.70
N PRO A 765 14.73 -0.41 13.88
CA PRO A 765 15.92 0.37 14.24
C PRO A 765 17.21 -0.45 14.37
N THR A 766 17.08 -1.77 14.58
CA THR A 766 18.21 -2.69 14.79
C THR A 766 19.08 -2.92 13.56
N ARG A 767 18.63 -2.51 12.37
CA ARG A 767 19.29 -2.78 11.08
C ARG A 767 20.20 -1.65 10.61
N ASP A 768 20.29 -0.54 11.34
CA ASP A 768 21.12 0.61 10.97
C ASP A 768 22.60 0.24 10.77
N MET A 769 23.14 -0.55 11.70
CA MET A 769 24.52 -1.04 11.65
C MET A 769 24.72 -2.27 10.74
N ASP A 770 23.68 -2.80 10.08
CA ASP A 770 23.80 -3.97 9.20
C ASP A 770 24.09 -3.60 7.73
N PHE A 771 23.75 -2.37 7.33
CA PHE A 771 23.93 -1.89 5.95
C PHE A 771 24.14 -0.38 5.89
N PHE A 772 23.24 0.39 6.52
CA PHE A 772 23.11 1.83 6.30
C PHE A 772 24.37 2.61 6.67
N VAL A 773 24.91 2.41 7.87
CA VAL A 773 26.06 3.18 8.37
C VAL A 773 27.33 2.94 7.54
N GLY A 774 27.69 1.67 7.28
CA GLY A 774 28.88 1.35 6.48
C GLY A 774 28.77 1.82 5.03
N GLY A 775 27.57 1.76 4.44
CA GLY A 775 27.30 2.30 3.11
C GLY A 775 27.45 3.83 3.06
N VAL A 776 26.73 4.56 3.92
CA VAL A 776 26.76 6.02 3.99
C VAL A 776 28.17 6.54 4.29
N LEU A 777 28.94 5.92 5.19
CA LEU A 777 30.32 6.32 5.46
C LEU A 777 31.26 6.07 4.28
N ARG A 778 31.18 4.90 3.62
CA ARG A 778 32.06 4.59 2.47
C ARG A 778 31.95 5.63 1.36
N HIS A 779 30.72 6.03 1.06
CA HIS A 779 30.35 6.95 -0.01
C HIS A 779 30.32 8.43 0.44
N MET A 780 30.56 8.75 1.72
CA MET A 780 30.47 10.10 2.28
C MET A 780 31.15 11.20 1.44
N PRO A 781 32.38 11.01 0.89
CA PRO A 781 33.01 12.04 0.06
C PRO A 781 32.25 12.39 -1.22
N ALA A 782 31.54 11.43 -1.81
CA ALA A 782 30.68 11.67 -2.98
C ALA A 782 29.30 12.23 -2.57
N LEU A 783 28.79 11.86 -1.38
CA LEU A 783 27.57 12.43 -0.81
C LEU A 783 27.71 13.94 -0.53
N CYS A 784 28.90 14.40 -0.13
CA CYS A 784 29.18 15.82 0.10
C CYS A 784 28.82 16.71 -1.10
N ALA A 785 28.98 16.23 -2.34
CA ALA A 785 28.60 17.01 -3.52
C ALA A 785 27.10 17.35 -3.55
N PHE A 786 26.23 16.48 -3.03
CA PHE A 786 24.80 16.74 -2.91
C PHE A 786 24.44 17.51 -1.64
N THR A 787 25.06 17.18 -0.50
CA THR A 787 24.71 17.76 0.82
C THR A 787 25.33 19.13 1.09
N MET A 788 26.41 19.46 0.39
CA MET A 788 27.15 20.72 0.44
C MET A 788 27.41 21.14 -1.02
N PRO A 789 26.39 21.70 -1.69
CA PRO A 789 26.34 21.77 -3.15
C PRO A 789 27.16 22.92 -3.76
N ASP A 790 27.60 23.89 -2.96
CA ASP A 790 28.23 25.13 -3.44
C ASP A 790 29.57 25.38 -2.72
N ALA A 791 30.49 26.13 -3.33
CA ALA A 791 31.81 26.38 -2.73
C ALA A 791 31.74 27.01 -1.32
N ASP A 792 30.73 27.85 -1.08
CA ASP A 792 30.49 28.49 0.22
C ASP A 792 29.91 27.54 1.29
N SER A 793 29.42 26.34 0.92
CA SER A 793 29.01 25.28 1.87
C SER A 793 30.16 24.74 2.71
N TYR A 794 31.32 24.51 2.09
CA TYR A 794 32.49 23.90 2.72
C TYR A 794 33.12 24.80 3.78
N ARG A 795 32.84 26.10 3.71
CA ARG A 795 33.25 27.08 4.73
C ARG A 795 32.55 26.86 6.09
N ARG A 796 31.46 26.08 6.14
CA ARG A 796 30.71 25.76 7.38
C ARG A 796 31.34 24.61 8.19
N VAL A 797 31.97 23.64 7.52
CA VAL A 797 32.36 22.37 8.12
C VAL A 797 33.85 22.39 8.50
N GLU A 798 34.09 22.51 9.80
CA GLU A 798 35.42 22.69 10.38
C GLU A 798 35.54 21.84 11.66
N ASP A 799 36.73 21.30 11.93
CA ASP A 799 37.02 20.57 13.18
C ASP A 799 36.86 21.53 14.39
N ASN A 800 36.18 21.09 15.46
CA ASN A 800 35.92 21.85 16.71
C ASN A 800 34.90 22.98 16.59
N LYS A 801 34.07 23.01 15.53
CA LYS A 801 32.95 23.98 15.38
C LYS A 801 31.57 23.35 15.59
N TRP A 802 31.49 22.09 16.01
CA TRP A 802 30.26 21.30 16.19
C TRP A 802 29.44 21.10 14.90
N SER A 803 29.96 21.49 13.73
CA SER A 803 29.31 21.37 12.41
C SER A 803 29.53 20.01 11.72
N GLY A 804 29.89 18.97 12.49
CA GLY A 804 30.13 17.61 12.01
C GLY A 804 31.60 17.21 11.82
N GLY A 805 32.55 18.14 12.00
CA GLY A 805 33.98 17.88 11.81
C GLY A 805 34.36 17.55 10.36
N THR A 806 35.65 17.30 10.09
CA THR A 806 36.19 17.07 8.73
C THR A 806 36.55 15.61 8.43
N TRP A 807 36.23 14.67 9.33
CA TRP A 807 36.61 13.26 9.22
C TRP A 807 35.41 12.37 8.83
N VAL A 808 35.65 11.33 8.03
CA VAL A 808 34.61 10.33 7.72
C VAL A 808 34.50 9.35 8.88
N CYS A 809 33.59 9.63 9.80
CA CYS A 809 33.36 8.84 11.01
C CYS A 809 31.90 8.91 11.49
N TRP A 810 31.57 8.07 12.47
CA TRP A 810 30.31 8.10 13.20
C TRP A 810 30.57 8.02 14.70
N GLY A 811 29.62 8.51 15.51
CA GLY A 811 29.69 8.37 16.96
C GLY A 811 28.37 8.66 17.66
N THR A 812 28.11 7.98 18.78
CA THR A 812 26.93 8.17 19.60
C THR A 812 26.97 9.50 20.34
N GLN A 813 25.96 10.33 20.08
CA GLN A 813 25.82 11.71 20.56
C GLN A 813 26.97 12.68 20.18
N ASN A 814 27.93 12.26 19.36
CA ASN A 814 29.11 13.03 19.00
C ASN A 814 28.84 14.04 17.87
N ARG A 815 28.82 15.35 18.19
CA ARG A 815 28.53 16.45 17.24
C ARG A 815 29.71 16.81 16.31
N GLU A 816 30.89 16.23 16.55
CA GLU A 816 32.08 16.35 15.69
C GLU A 816 32.22 15.16 14.71
N CYS A 817 31.14 14.41 14.50
CA CYS A 817 31.01 13.39 13.44
C CYS A 817 29.97 13.83 12.40
N PRO A 818 30.17 13.57 11.09
CA PRO A 818 29.20 13.91 10.05
C PRO A 818 27.94 13.05 10.13
N LEU A 819 28.06 11.83 10.64
CA LEU A 819 26.99 10.87 10.89
C LEU A 819 26.88 10.63 12.41
N ARG A 820 26.10 11.45 13.12
CA ARG A 820 25.89 11.31 14.57
C ARG A 820 24.79 10.30 14.85
N ARG A 821 25.01 9.34 15.74
CA ARG A 821 23.93 8.48 16.26
C ARG A 821 23.22 9.20 17.40
N VAL A 822 21.90 9.38 17.28
CA VAL A 822 21.09 9.97 18.37
C VAL A 822 20.68 8.87 19.34
N GLU A 823 20.18 7.77 18.80
CA GLU A 823 19.69 6.58 19.52
C GLU A 823 19.68 5.38 18.54
N GLY A 824 19.30 4.19 19.00
CA GLY A 824 19.26 3.00 18.12
C GLY A 824 18.32 3.22 16.93
N GLY A 825 18.83 3.03 15.71
CA GLY A 825 18.09 3.29 14.47
C GLY A 825 17.98 4.75 14.04
N ARG A 826 18.35 5.72 14.87
CA ARG A 826 18.19 7.16 14.58
C ARG A 826 19.52 7.88 14.44
N TRP A 827 19.68 8.49 13.29
CA TRP A 827 20.92 9.09 12.80
C TRP A 827 20.71 10.53 12.38
N GLU A 828 21.75 11.34 12.49
CA GLU A 828 21.72 12.76 12.18
C GLU A 828 22.86 13.08 11.22
N ILE A 829 22.51 13.57 10.04
CA ILE A 829 23.46 13.99 9.01
C ILE A 829 23.82 15.46 9.26
N ARG A 830 25.03 15.69 9.81
CA ARG A 830 25.52 17.03 10.18
C ARG A 830 26.19 17.77 9.02
N CYS A 831 26.75 17.03 8.06
CA CYS A 831 27.44 17.54 6.86
C CYS A 831 26.46 18.00 5.75
N LEU A 832 25.38 18.70 6.11
CA LEU A 832 24.29 19.13 5.23
C LEU A 832 23.88 20.58 5.49
N ASP A 833 23.65 21.37 4.43
CA ASP A 833 23.18 22.75 4.52
C ASP A 833 21.92 23.05 3.68
N GLY A 834 21.44 24.29 3.80
CA GLY A 834 20.16 24.70 3.24
C GLY A 834 20.11 24.90 1.73
N LEU A 835 21.25 25.03 1.03
CA LEU A 835 21.27 25.24 -0.42
C LEU A 835 21.03 23.93 -1.21
N ALA A 836 21.09 22.78 -0.55
CA ALA A 836 20.98 21.47 -1.17
C ALA A 836 19.58 21.16 -1.73
N ASN A 837 19.52 20.49 -2.90
CA ASN A 837 18.30 19.84 -3.37
C ASN A 837 18.03 18.61 -2.49
N MET A 838 17.07 18.74 -1.58
CA MET A 838 16.84 17.73 -0.55
C MET A 838 16.29 16.40 -1.07
N TYR A 839 15.68 16.36 -2.28
CA TYR A 839 15.33 15.10 -2.93
C TYR A 839 16.59 14.33 -3.35
N LEU A 840 17.58 15.01 -3.96
CA LEU A 840 18.86 14.40 -4.34
C LEU A 840 19.71 14.01 -3.12
N VAL A 841 19.66 14.79 -2.04
CA VAL A 841 20.31 14.46 -0.77
C VAL A 841 19.73 13.17 -0.16
N MET A 842 18.42 13.07 0.04
CA MET A 842 17.85 11.84 0.60
C MET A 842 17.98 10.65 -0.36
N ALA A 843 17.89 10.87 -1.67
CA ALA A 843 18.12 9.81 -2.66
C ALA A 843 19.56 9.27 -2.54
N SER A 844 20.57 10.15 -2.53
CA SER A 844 21.97 9.73 -2.47
C SER A 844 22.31 9.01 -1.16
N ILE A 845 21.77 9.47 -0.03
CA ILE A 845 21.98 8.83 1.28
C ILE A 845 21.26 7.46 1.37
N ILE A 846 20.05 7.32 0.80
CA ILE A 846 19.36 6.02 0.73
C ILE A 846 20.11 5.05 -0.18
N ALA A 847 20.53 5.49 -1.37
CA ALA A 847 21.31 4.68 -2.32
C ALA A 847 22.65 4.23 -1.72
N ALA A 848 23.42 5.14 -1.12
CA ALA A 848 24.65 4.83 -0.41
C ALA A 848 24.43 3.83 0.73
N GLY A 849 23.36 4.00 1.52
CA GLY A 849 22.97 3.04 2.55
C GLY A 849 22.69 1.66 1.97
N MET A 850 21.87 1.57 0.92
CA MET A 850 21.50 0.30 0.25
C MET A 850 22.73 -0.45 -0.32
N LEU A 851 23.76 0.24 -0.81
CA LEU A 851 25.02 -0.36 -1.23
C LEU A 851 25.77 -1.08 -0.09
N GLY A 852 25.43 -0.80 1.16
CA GLY A 852 25.82 -1.59 2.32
C GLY A 852 25.42 -3.06 2.22
N PHE A 853 24.23 -3.39 1.71
CA PHE A 853 23.77 -4.79 1.57
C PHE A 853 24.66 -5.61 0.63
N SER A 854 24.98 -5.06 -0.55
CA SER A 854 25.83 -5.72 -1.55
C SER A 854 27.25 -5.97 -1.03
N SER A 855 27.74 -5.10 -0.13
CA SER A 855 29.07 -5.22 0.48
C SER A 855 29.11 -6.02 1.78
N ALA A 856 27.97 -6.53 2.26
CA ALA A 856 27.90 -7.54 3.33
C ALA A 856 27.95 -8.99 2.78
N SER A 857 28.07 -9.16 1.45
CA SER A 857 27.99 -10.47 0.77
C SER A 857 29.01 -10.69 -0.36
N ALA A 858 29.86 -9.69 -0.64
CA ALA A 858 30.95 -9.79 -1.61
C ALA A 858 32.30 -10.00 -0.91
N PRO A 859 33.14 -10.98 -1.33
CA PRO A 859 34.52 -11.02 -0.88
C PRO A 859 35.27 -9.79 -1.41
N SER A 860 36.14 -9.20 -0.57
CA SER A 860 36.84 -7.95 -0.88
C SER A 860 37.54 -7.99 -2.25
N PRO A 861 37.33 -6.99 -3.14
CA PRO A 861 37.99 -6.94 -4.43
C PRO A 861 39.51 -6.89 -4.26
N ALA A 862 40.21 -7.90 -4.80
CA ALA A 862 41.66 -7.94 -4.74
C ALA A 862 42.27 -6.70 -5.40
N ALA A 863 43.30 -6.13 -4.77
CA ALA A 863 43.93 -4.88 -5.22
C ALA A 863 44.42 -4.98 -6.67
N GLY A 864 43.72 -4.28 -7.56
CA GLY A 864 44.13 -4.10 -8.96
C GLY A 864 45.45 -3.32 -9.05
N PRO A 865 46.28 -3.59 -10.07
CA PRO A 865 47.64 -3.06 -10.11
C PRO A 865 47.69 -1.55 -10.29
N VAL A 866 48.63 -0.92 -9.59
CA VAL A 866 49.09 0.44 -9.91
C VAL A 866 49.62 0.43 -11.34
N LEU A 867 49.01 1.22 -12.23
CA LEU A 867 49.49 1.41 -13.60
C LEU A 867 50.41 2.63 -13.64
N ASP A 868 51.64 2.38 -14.11
CA ASP A 868 52.74 3.34 -14.14
C ASP A 868 52.68 4.24 -15.40
N GLN A 869 52.88 5.55 -15.19
CA GLN A 869 53.39 6.53 -16.18
C GLN A 869 52.53 6.91 -17.42
N PRO A 870 52.87 8.02 -18.12
CA PRO A 870 53.91 9.03 -17.85
C PRO A 870 53.39 10.47 -17.64
N VAL A 871 54.29 11.33 -17.16
CA VAL A 871 54.12 12.80 -17.06
C VAL A 871 54.22 13.47 -18.43
N ALA A 872 53.50 14.58 -18.62
CA ALA A 872 53.78 15.58 -19.65
C ALA A 872 54.00 16.96 -19.01
N GLU A 873 54.90 17.72 -19.64
CA GLU A 873 55.48 19.03 -19.26
C GLU A 873 54.43 20.18 -19.15
N ALA A 874 54.72 21.36 -18.58
CA ALA A 874 55.64 21.80 -17.51
C ALA A 874 55.48 23.33 -17.31
N THR A 875 55.63 23.85 -16.09
CA THR A 875 56.17 25.22 -15.84
C THR A 875 56.64 25.35 -14.39
N GLU A 876 57.68 26.15 -14.17
CA GLU A 876 58.36 26.35 -12.88
C GLU A 876 57.75 27.53 -12.10
N HIS A 877 57.91 27.56 -10.76
CA HIS A 877 58.67 28.62 -10.07
C HIS A 877 58.85 28.39 -8.55
N SER A 878 60.06 28.71 -8.08
CA SER A 878 60.48 29.11 -6.72
C SER A 878 59.83 28.44 -5.48
N ASP A 879 60.51 27.41 -4.96
CA ASP A 879 61.40 27.53 -3.78
C ASP A 879 60.91 28.36 -2.57
N ASP A 880 60.58 27.68 -1.47
CA ASP A 880 61.04 28.03 -0.12
C ASP A 880 60.98 26.76 0.77
N GLY A 881 62.11 26.37 1.37
CA GLY A 881 62.29 25.02 1.95
C GLY A 881 62.08 24.92 3.46
N VAL A 882 61.35 23.90 3.91
CA VAL A 882 61.37 23.41 5.31
C VAL A 882 61.43 21.88 5.30
N ASP A 883 62.50 21.31 5.83
CA ASP A 883 62.65 19.86 5.99
C ASP A 883 61.62 19.31 6.99
N LEU A 884 60.84 18.32 6.56
CA LEU A 884 60.12 17.40 7.42
C LEU A 884 60.49 15.97 7.03
N GLU A 885 61.05 15.22 7.99
CA GLU A 885 61.48 13.84 7.75
C GLU A 885 60.29 12.97 7.36
N VAL A 886 60.32 12.42 6.14
CA VAL A 886 59.31 11.47 5.66
C VAL A 886 59.51 10.13 6.35
N GLY A 887 58.99 10.00 7.57
CA GLY A 887 58.91 8.74 8.29
C GLY A 887 58.21 7.68 7.43
N ALA A 888 58.81 6.48 7.34
CA ALA A 888 58.29 5.41 6.50
C ALA A 888 56.87 5.04 6.90
N GLY A 889 55.90 5.36 6.03
CA GLY A 889 54.48 5.21 6.32
C GLY A 889 54.11 3.77 6.69
N GLN A 890 53.52 3.60 7.87
CA GLN A 890 52.89 2.33 8.23
C GLN A 890 51.70 2.05 7.29
N PRO A 891 51.37 0.78 7.03
CA PRO A 891 50.23 0.43 6.18
C PRO A 891 48.93 0.94 6.81
N VAL A 892 48.32 1.93 6.15
CA VAL A 892 46.95 2.38 6.48
C VAL A 892 46.01 1.18 6.37
N ARG A 893 45.25 0.89 7.43
CA ARG A 893 44.24 -0.19 7.42
C ARG A 893 43.25 0.09 6.27
N PRO A 894 42.86 -0.91 5.45
CA PRO A 894 41.78 -0.73 4.49
C PRO A 894 40.48 -0.30 5.19
N ASP A 895 39.55 0.29 4.44
CA ASP A 895 38.25 0.68 4.98
C ASP A 895 37.53 -0.52 5.65
N PRO A 896 36.90 -0.34 6.83
CA PRO A 896 36.22 -1.42 7.52
C PRO A 896 35.13 -2.11 6.69
N GLU A 897 34.95 -3.41 6.88
CA GLU A 897 33.77 -4.11 6.35
C GLU A 897 32.50 -3.64 7.07
N VAL A 898 31.33 -3.75 6.42
CA VAL A 898 30.08 -3.13 6.90
C VAL A 898 29.71 -3.57 8.32
N GLY A 899 30.01 -4.82 8.70
CA GLY A 899 29.78 -5.34 10.05
C GLY A 899 30.76 -4.83 11.12
N GLU A 900 31.98 -4.43 10.75
CA GLU A 900 33.00 -3.96 11.72
C GLU A 900 32.61 -2.62 12.35
N TYR A 901 31.86 -1.76 11.64
CA TYR A 901 31.44 -0.44 12.13
C TYR A 901 30.68 -0.47 13.46
N LYS A 902 30.12 -1.61 13.88
CA LYS A 902 29.51 -1.83 15.20
C LYS A 902 30.47 -1.61 16.37
N GLU A 903 31.77 -1.84 16.18
CA GLU A 903 32.79 -1.72 17.21
C GLU A 903 33.54 -0.37 17.17
N LEU A 904 33.18 0.51 16.23
CA LEU A 904 33.90 1.75 15.91
C LEU A 904 33.16 3.03 16.38
N ASP A 905 32.37 2.95 17.45
CA ASP A 905 31.63 4.10 18.01
C ASP A 905 32.60 5.15 18.58
N LEU A 906 32.75 6.27 17.87
CA LEU A 906 33.68 7.32 18.25
C LEU A 906 33.10 8.20 19.37
N THR A 907 33.50 7.92 20.61
CA THR A 907 33.10 8.66 21.83
C THR A 907 33.91 9.94 22.11
N VAL A 908 34.91 10.25 21.28
CA VAL A 908 35.81 11.42 21.43
C VAL A 908 35.84 12.28 20.16
N ASN A 909 36.38 13.50 20.23
CA ASN A 909 36.50 14.35 19.05
C ASN A 909 37.58 13.80 18.08
N PRO A 910 37.26 13.50 16.80
CA PRO A 910 38.20 12.90 15.84
C PRO A 910 39.44 13.77 15.54
N SER A 911 39.35 15.09 15.69
CA SER A 911 40.50 15.99 15.50
C SER A 911 41.48 15.99 16.68
N THR A 912 41.08 15.46 17.85
CA THR A 912 41.94 15.41 19.06
C THR A 912 42.77 14.13 19.16
N LEU A 913 42.51 13.15 18.28
CA LEU A 913 43.31 11.94 18.14
C LEU A 913 44.57 12.21 17.30
N ASP A 914 45.57 11.36 17.46
CA ASP A 914 46.63 11.15 16.48
C ASP A 914 46.17 10.16 15.38
N ASP A 915 47.04 9.87 14.41
CA ASP A 915 46.68 8.99 13.29
C ASP A 915 46.55 7.52 13.70
N GLU A 916 47.30 7.07 14.71
CA GLU A 916 47.11 5.73 15.28
C GLU A 916 45.76 5.64 16.02
N GLY A 917 45.42 6.67 16.81
CA GLY A 917 44.12 6.82 17.46
C GLY A 917 42.96 6.80 16.47
N ARG A 918 43.05 7.53 15.36
CA ARG A 918 42.06 7.49 14.26
C ARG A 918 41.96 6.12 13.61
N ALA A 919 43.08 5.48 13.30
CA ALA A 919 43.12 4.16 12.66
C ALA A 919 42.45 3.06 13.51
N ARG A 920 42.49 3.16 14.85
CA ARG A 920 41.77 2.26 15.77
C ARG A 920 40.24 2.33 15.62
N TYR A 921 39.68 3.48 15.22
CA TYR A 921 38.26 3.65 14.90
C TYR A 921 37.96 3.49 13.40
N GLY A 922 38.90 2.96 12.60
CA GLY A 922 38.75 2.82 11.15
C GLY A 922 38.68 4.14 10.37
N ILE A 923 39.10 5.25 10.98
CA ILE A 923 39.02 6.60 10.39
C ILE A 923 40.23 6.80 9.47
N THR A 924 40.07 6.38 8.22
CA THR A 924 41.10 6.39 7.15
C THR A 924 41.07 7.64 6.27
N ARG A 925 39.93 8.32 6.19
CA ARG A 925 39.64 9.35 5.19
C ARG A 925 39.01 10.61 5.82
N LYS A 926 39.33 11.78 5.25
CA LYS A 926 38.62 13.04 5.50
C LYS A 926 37.46 13.22 4.53
N MET A 927 36.50 14.05 4.91
CA MET A 927 35.55 14.61 3.95
C MET A 927 36.25 15.64 3.05
N PRO A 928 35.73 15.90 1.84
CA PRO A 928 36.18 16.97 0.95
C PRO A 928 36.22 18.34 1.65
N LYS A 929 37.23 19.14 1.34
CA LYS A 929 37.42 20.52 1.80
C LYS A 929 36.86 21.57 0.84
N SER A 930 36.52 21.18 -0.37
CA SER A 930 35.96 22.04 -1.40
C SER A 930 34.88 21.31 -2.20
N PHE A 931 34.08 22.08 -2.93
CA PHE A 931 33.13 21.52 -3.89
C PHE A 931 33.84 20.70 -4.96
N ASP A 932 34.99 21.16 -5.49
CA ASP A 932 35.77 20.44 -6.52
C ASP A 932 36.23 19.05 -6.06
N GLU A 933 36.67 18.92 -4.80
CA GLU A 933 37.07 17.63 -4.22
C GLU A 933 35.86 16.67 -4.13
N ALA A 934 34.70 17.15 -3.67
CA ALA A 934 33.48 16.35 -3.55
C ALA A 934 32.89 15.99 -4.92
N TYR A 935 32.89 16.94 -5.84
CA TYR A 935 32.43 16.81 -7.21
C TYR A 935 33.32 15.83 -7.99
N THR A 936 34.63 15.85 -7.75
CA THR A 936 35.58 14.84 -8.26
C THR A 936 35.30 13.45 -7.66
N ALA A 937 35.03 13.35 -6.35
CA ALA A 937 34.65 12.09 -5.71
C ALA A 937 33.36 11.51 -6.30
N LEU A 938 32.32 12.33 -6.51
CA LEU A 938 31.08 11.91 -7.18
C LEU A 938 31.30 11.51 -8.64
N ARG A 939 32.15 12.24 -9.38
CA ARG A 939 32.54 11.86 -10.75
C ARG A 939 33.32 10.54 -10.78
N ALA A 940 34.08 10.20 -9.76
CA ALA A 940 34.80 8.92 -9.64
C ALA A 940 33.91 7.74 -9.19
N ASP A 941 32.92 7.97 -8.33
CA ASP A 941 32.10 6.93 -7.71
C ASP A 941 31.07 6.31 -8.68
N GLY A 942 31.53 5.38 -9.51
CA GLY A 942 30.70 4.62 -10.46
C GLY A 942 29.51 3.92 -9.80
N VAL A 943 29.71 3.37 -8.61
CA VAL A 943 28.71 2.52 -7.93
C VAL A 943 27.58 3.38 -7.35
N LEU A 944 27.90 4.50 -6.71
CA LEU A 944 26.89 5.44 -6.23
C LEU A 944 26.08 6.06 -7.38
N LYS A 945 26.74 6.42 -8.49
CA LYS A 945 26.06 6.95 -9.70
C LYS A 945 25.09 5.95 -10.33
N GLU A 946 25.45 4.67 -10.37
CA GLU A 946 24.57 3.61 -10.86
C GLU A 946 23.38 3.38 -9.93
N ALA A 947 23.62 3.28 -8.61
CA ALA A 947 22.58 3.11 -7.59
C ALA A 947 21.61 4.31 -7.50
N LEU A 948 22.08 5.53 -7.78
CA LEU A 948 21.26 6.74 -7.92
C LEU A 948 20.51 6.83 -9.26
N GLY A 949 20.82 5.99 -10.24
CA GLY A 949 20.37 6.15 -11.61
C GLY A 949 21.21 7.18 -12.38
N SER A 950 22.05 6.70 -13.29
CA SER A 950 23.08 7.48 -13.98
C SER A 950 22.59 8.73 -14.72
N GLU A 951 21.32 8.79 -15.13
CA GLU A 951 20.72 9.94 -15.82
C GLU A 951 20.52 11.15 -14.89
N VAL A 952 19.93 10.97 -13.70
CA VAL A 952 19.71 12.10 -12.77
C VAL A 952 21.05 12.71 -12.32
N VAL A 953 22.08 11.87 -12.16
CA VAL A 953 23.41 12.32 -11.75
C VAL A 953 24.18 12.94 -12.91
N ARG A 954 24.06 12.43 -14.15
CA ARG A 954 24.60 13.10 -15.35
C ARG A 954 24.05 14.53 -15.45
N ASP A 955 22.74 14.68 -15.32
CA ASP A 955 22.08 15.98 -15.50
C ASP A 955 22.41 16.93 -14.34
N TYR A 956 22.43 16.44 -13.10
CA TYR A 956 22.90 17.21 -11.94
C TYR A 956 24.36 17.67 -12.08
N LEU A 957 25.27 16.77 -12.47
CA LEU A 957 26.69 17.10 -12.68
C LEU A 957 26.86 18.17 -13.76
N THR A 958 26.14 18.05 -14.87
CA THR A 958 26.16 19.01 -16.00
C THR A 958 25.58 20.37 -15.60
N MET A 959 24.49 20.38 -14.82
CA MET A 959 23.95 21.61 -14.26
C MET A 959 24.95 22.29 -13.32
N LYS A 960 25.69 21.52 -12.51
CA LYS A 960 26.74 22.04 -11.63
C LYS A 960 27.97 22.56 -12.36
N ASP A 961 28.41 21.94 -13.47
CA ASP A 961 29.43 22.53 -14.34
C ASP A 961 29.00 23.94 -14.79
N CYS A 962 27.75 24.10 -15.25
CA CYS A 962 27.22 25.38 -15.72
C CYS A 962 26.96 26.40 -14.59
N GLU A 963 26.50 25.98 -13.41
CA GLU A 963 26.30 26.86 -12.26
C GLU A 963 27.65 27.35 -11.71
N GLN A 964 28.65 26.47 -11.59
CA GLN A 964 30.01 26.84 -11.19
C GLN A 964 30.64 27.81 -12.19
N GLU A 965 30.52 27.53 -13.49
CA GLU A 965 30.93 28.45 -14.55
C GLU A 965 30.27 29.84 -14.44
N MET A 966 29.04 29.94 -13.94
CA MET A 966 28.36 31.21 -13.72
C MET A 966 28.88 31.92 -12.46
N LEU A 967 29.05 31.19 -11.36
CA LEU A 967 29.45 31.70 -10.05
C LEU A 967 30.95 32.10 -10.00
N ASP A 968 31.81 31.51 -10.82
CA ASP A 968 33.23 31.87 -10.95
C ASP A 968 33.45 33.15 -11.76
N LYS A 969 32.44 33.60 -12.51
CA LYS A 969 32.45 34.88 -13.23
C LYS A 969 32.06 36.07 -12.32
N MET A 970 31.54 35.79 -11.12
CA MET A 970 31.16 36.79 -10.11
C MET A 970 32.32 37.08 -9.15
N ALA A 971 32.41 38.32 -8.65
CA ALA A 971 33.28 38.62 -7.51
C ALA A 971 32.80 37.89 -6.24
N GLU A 972 33.68 37.58 -5.28
CA GLU A 972 33.27 36.83 -4.07
C GLU A 972 32.10 37.49 -3.31
N MET A 973 32.12 38.81 -3.15
CA MET A 973 31.02 39.55 -2.52
C MET A 973 29.74 39.48 -3.35
N GLU A 974 29.83 39.56 -4.67
CA GLU A 974 28.69 39.45 -5.60
C GLU A 974 28.08 38.04 -5.55
N ARG A 975 28.92 36.99 -5.54
CA ARG A 975 28.49 35.59 -5.37
C ARG A 975 27.80 35.37 -4.03
N ARG A 976 28.36 35.91 -2.93
CA ARG A 976 27.77 35.82 -1.59
C ARG A 976 26.40 36.52 -1.54
N GLU A 977 26.29 37.73 -2.08
CA GLU A 977 25.00 38.44 -2.15
C GLU A 977 24.00 37.68 -3.04
N TRP A 978 24.42 37.13 -4.18
CA TRP A 978 23.58 36.29 -5.07
C TRP A 978 23.08 35.02 -4.38
N LEU A 979 23.93 34.34 -3.60
CA LEU A 979 23.55 33.16 -2.82
C LEU A 979 22.67 33.52 -1.61
N ILE A 980 22.82 34.71 -1.02
CA ILE A 980 21.89 35.25 -0.01
C ILE A 980 20.52 35.53 -0.67
N GLU A 981 20.50 36.12 -1.86
CA GLU A 981 19.29 36.45 -2.61
C GLU A 981 18.62 35.26 -3.32
N ARG A 982 19.17 34.04 -3.21
CA ARG A 982 18.61 32.78 -3.75
C ARG A 982 17.38 32.26 -3.00
N TYR A 983 17.14 32.73 -1.76
CA TYR A 983 16.14 32.19 -0.81
C TYR A 983 15.08 33.21 -0.39
#